data_AF-A0A151UGW7-F1
#
_entry.id   AF-A0A151UGW7-F1
#
_cell.length_a   1.000
_cell.length_b   1.000
_cell.length_c   1.000
_cell.angle_alpha   90.00
_cell.angle_beta   90.00
_cell.angle_gamma   90.00
#
_symmetry.space_group_name_H-M   'P 1'
#
loop_
_entity.id
_entity.type
_entity.pdbx_description
1 polymer ?
#
loop_
_entity_poly.entity_id
_entity_poly.type
_entity_poly.pdbx_seq_one_letter_code
_entity_poly.pdbx_strand_id
1 'polypeptide(L)'
;MQIQAPLHALQRPFQPPLSLQFHSKPSFPTPTKHVPYPLHSHTTTSDNSFIHFSRLLHSVKFRSVAAVAAADEVVIDDGDTTDEPGFVNIGYISSVHGVQGEIRVKPTTDFPQLRFSTPGRRWLKSKVLGGDTIQQVELEEGREHPGLKSWILKFRGIDTVDQAKMLIGATLLVTKEDRPELEEGEFYTHDLIGMRVFMKENGKLVGTVVNVFNSGANDLLQIVLDSSFDMLDKSGKSRSTEIDASSQLVLVPFVEAIVPDVDMKRREMHITPPKGLLEVNLRFDERSKKERRQLEWKERKKFQKRLIAAKKKLCEMEQQHVFHGFQYGEKDQWSLLSNQIVGLNSKLLQEALQSLEQPAKRQWKVAELVSAIKAKLINSIQISEESFSNGSENKLVRDMQEKGLELMSEGKMAIVLLLNEKEHQGSICDSNMFENEAIDTSVLHMLQKVLCDGENFVKNNNLFNKYSKRSEKIISPKMYYLLSYVKDHVSEPLILVSSSKQIQSLRNLFTSNNYFTFDSEKVWFLEEEKLPVVSSLPEGQNKYKILMKSPWEILQSPVGSGGLISLFSKHSIADNLIDMGVEYIELCCPSEKIAGGNSLLLGLINSREATIGVQISPKIAESEIFFDMILSMDFVKKLSNQSNKLQFDAIPKVHSFVEKVDKEWVTVTSSSPNSYELSSSIYSSLNACSLDKVCIVEVRE
;
A
#
# COMPACT_ATOMS: atom_id res chain seq x y z
N MET A 1 19.39 -17.77 34.75
CA MET A 1 18.56 -17.91 33.55
C MET A 1 19.40 -18.48 32.43
N GLN A 2 19.11 -19.73 32.10
CA GLN A 2 19.56 -20.38 30.88
C GLN A 2 18.42 -20.32 29.87
N ILE A 3 18.77 -20.30 28.60
CA ILE A 3 17.82 -20.34 27.50
C ILE A 3 18.15 -21.54 26.62
N GLN A 4 17.11 -22.20 26.12
CA GLN A 4 17.24 -23.40 25.31
C GLN A 4 16.85 -23.07 23.87
N ALA A 5 17.66 -23.51 22.90
CA ALA A 5 17.25 -23.59 21.51
C ALA A 5 16.55 -24.95 21.31
N PRO A 6 15.21 -25.01 21.26
CA PRO A 6 14.51 -26.29 21.26
C PRO A 6 14.77 -27.08 19.97
N LEU A 7 15.15 -28.36 20.13
CA LEU A 7 15.25 -29.34 19.05
C LEU A 7 13.85 -29.86 18.68
N HIS A 8 13.37 -29.43 17.50
CA HIS A 8 12.16 -29.89 16.78
C HIS A 8 10.77 -29.70 17.43
N ALA A 9 9.92 -28.87 16.80
CA ALA A 9 8.48 -29.15 16.63
C ALA A 9 7.86 -28.41 15.43
N LEU A 10 7.22 -29.20 14.57
CA LEU A 10 6.47 -28.85 13.36
C LEU A 10 5.14 -28.11 13.62
N GLN A 11 4.77 -27.33 12.59
CA GLN A 11 3.43 -26.92 12.14
C GLN A 11 2.22 -27.50 12.89
N ARG A 12 1.30 -26.62 13.33
CA ARG A 12 -0.12 -26.94 13.45
C ARG A 12 -0.99 -25.84 12.81
N PRO A 13 -2.07 -26.22 12.09
CA PRO A 13 -2.99 -25.28 11.45
C PRO A 13 -3.98 -24.66 12.44
N PHE A 14 -4.38 -23.43 12.17
CA PHE A 14 -5.46 -22.71 12.84
C PHE A 14 -6.80 -23.46 12.69
N GLN A 15 -7.50 -23.70 13.80
CA GLN A 15 -8.93 -24.05 13.82
C GLN A 15 -9.73 -22.91 14.46
N PRO A 16 -10.91 -22.54 13.90
CA PRO A 16 -11.77 -21.51 14.49
C PRO A 16 -12.69 -22.11 15.58
N PRO A 17 -13.14 -21.32 16.57
CA PRO A 17 -14.06 -21.82 17.59
C PRO A 17 -15.51 -21.88 17.09
N LEU A 18 -16.21 -22.89 17.59
CA LEU A 18 -17.60 -23.27 17.33
C LEU A 18 -18.63 -22.23 17.79
N SER A 19 -19.70 -22.16 17.01
CA SER A 19 -20.93 -21.37 17.17
C SER A 19 -21.75 -21.69 18.43
N LEU A 20 -22.27 -20.65 19.09
CA LEU A 20 -23.39 -20.76 20.02
C LEU A 20 -24.61 -20.02 19.44
N GLN A 21 -25.67 -20.79 19.18
CA GLN A 21 -26.98 -20.36 18.71
C GLN A 21 -27.79 -19.71 19.84
N PHE A 22 -28.52 -18.62 19.56
CA PHE A 22 -29.73 -18.25 20.29
C PHE A 22 -30.79 -17.69 19.33
N HIS A 23 -31.83 -18.49 19.07
CA HIS A 23 -33.21 -18.04 18.78
C HIS A 23 -33.76 -17.30 20.04
N SER A 24 -34.69 -16.35 20.05
CA SER A 24 -35.72 -15.87 19.12
C SER A 24 -36.31 -14.54 19.68
N LYS A 25 -36.70 -13.61 18.79
CA LYS A 25 -37.63 -12.46 19.00
C LYS A 25 -39.10 -12.96 19.17
N PRO A 26 -40.19 -12.13 19.26
CA PRO A 26 -40.35 -10.65 19.20
C PRO A 26 -41.30 -10.05 20.31
N SER A 27 -41.49 -8.73 20.48
CA SER A 27 -42.47 -7.92 19.71
C SER A 27 -42.64 -6.48 20.28
N PHE A 28 -42.99 -5.54 19.39
CA PHE A 28 -43.24 -4.09 19.57
C PHE A 28 -44.67 -3.79 20.12
N PRO A 29 -45.02 -2.53 20.50
CA PRO A 29 -45.58 -1.56 19.54
C PRO A 29 -45.24 -0.05 19.78
N THR A 30 -45.35 0.74 18.71
CA THR A 30 -45.47 2.22 18.63
C THR A 30 -46.94 2.60 18.27
N PRO A 31 -47.31 3.86 17.96
CA PRO A 31 -47.47 5.07 18.81
C PRO A 31 -48.86 5.76 18.61
N THR A 32 -49.21 6.81 19.39
CA THR A 32 -50.28 7.75 18.96
C THR A 32 -50.15 9.18 19.51
N LYS A 33 -50.16 10.11 18.53
CA LYS A 33 -50.50 11.56 18.45
C LYS A 33 -51.06 12.29 19.68
N HIS A 34 -50.62 13.53 19.91
CA HIS A 34 -51.42 14.75 19.63
C HIS A 34 -50.62 16.06 19.87
N VAL A 35 -50.84 17.03 18.99
CA VAL A 35 -50.39 18.45 18.96
C VAL A 35 -51.60 19.29 19.46
N PRO A 36 -51.45 20.45 20.16
CA PRO A 36 -51.19 21.74 19.49
C PRO A 36 -50.30 22.78 20.22
N TYR A 37 -49.62 23.55 19.37
CA TYR A 37 -49.06 24.91 19.52
C TYR A 37 -50.05 25.92 20.18
N PRO A 38 -49.63 27.11 20.72
CA PRO A 38 -48.95 28.10 19.87
C PRO A 38 -48.07 29.24 20.47
N LEU A 39 -47.40 29.91 19.51
CA LEU A 39 -47.21 31.36 19.32
C LEU A 39 -46.02 32.13 19.94
N HIS A 40 -45.44 32.96 19.04
CA HIS A 40 -44.61 34.17 19.21
C HIS A 40 -43.13 34.01 19.58
N SER A 41 -42.21 34.90 19.22
CA SER A 41 -41.84 35.64 17.99
C SER A 41 -40.54 36.40 18.36
N HIS A 42 -39.81 36.92 17.36
CA HIS A 42 -38.69 37.90 17.47
C HIS A 42 -37.31 37.33 17.89
N THR A 43 -36.36 37.21 16.96
CA THR A 43 -35.43 38.22 16.38
C THR A 43 -34.28 38.66 17.30
N THR A 44 -33.08 38.71 16.69
CA THR A 44 -31.94 39.63 16.96
C THR A 44 -31.21 39.44 18.30
N THR A 45 -29.89 39.59 18.48
CA THR A 45 -28.66 39.78 17.69
C THR A 45 -27.53 39.75 18.75
N SER A 46 -26.30 39.59 18.26
CA SER A 46 -25.07 40.25 18.74
C SER A 46 -24.50 39.96 20.14
N ASP A 47 -23.22 39.59 20.06
CA ASP A 47 -22.10 40.12 20.83
C ASP A 47 -21.63 39.40 22.11
N ASN A 48 -20.44 38.80 21.93
CA ASN A 48 -19.22 39.10 22.66
C ASN A 48 -19.36 39.44 24.15
N SER A 49 -18.77 38.59 25.00
CA SER A 49 -17.49 38.95 25.62
C SER A 49 -16.95 37.85 26.51
N PHE A 50 -15.62 37.79 26.49
CA PHE A 50 -14.74 37.08 27.39
C PHE A 50 -15.02 37.40 28.85
N ILE A 51 -15.10 36.38 29.71
CA ILE A 51 -14.73 36.52 31.13
C ILE A 51 -13.90 35.31 31.56
N HIS A 52 -12.66 35.62 31.94
CA HIS A 52 -11.74 34.80 32.72
C HIS A 52 -12.31 34.60 34.13
N PHE A 53 -12.41 33.37 34.64
CA PHE A 53 -12.41 33.15 36.10
C PHE A 53 -11.63 31.89 36.48
N SER A 54 -10.67 32.11 37.37
CA SER A 54 -9.78 31.18 38.02
C SER A 54 -10.45 30.38 39.14
N ARG A 55 -9.99 29.13 39.29
CA ARG A 55 -9.80 28.33 40.53
C ARG A 55 -10.85 28.45 41.65
N LEU A 56 -11.44 27.31 42.04
CA LEU A 56 -11.04 26.59 43.26
C LEU A 56 -11.86 25.31 43.47
N LEU A 57 -11.13 24.28 43.89
CA LEU A 57 -11.57 22.97 44.33
C LEU A 57 -12.41 23.09 45.61
N HIS A 58 -13.50 22.30 45.71
CA HIS A 58 -14.04 21.84 46.98
C HIS A 58 -14.46 20.36 46.85
N SER A 59 -13.98 19.58 47.80
CA SER A 59 -14.28 18.17 48.02
C SER A 59 -15.68 17.95 48.60
N VAL A 60 -16.40 16.92 48.16
CA VAL A 60 -17.38 16.19 48.99
C VAL A 60 -17.37 14.70 48.58
N LYS A 61 -17.35 13.82 49.58
CA LYS A 61 -17.34 12.34 49.52
C LYS A 61 -18.74 11.74 49.80
N PHE A 62 -18.86 10.43 49.49
CA PHE A 62 -19.83 9.37 49.90
C PHE A 62 -20.88 8.98 48.82
N ARG A 63 -21.24 7.71 48.54
CA ARG A 63 -20.85 6.33 48.98
C ARG A 63 -21.45 5.30 47.97
N SER A 64 -20.75 4.17 47.72
CA SER A 64 -21.15 2.80 47.22
C SER A 64 -22.28 2.64 46.18
N VAL A 65 -22.19 1.78 45.15
CA VAL A 65 -22.23 0.29 45.18
C VAL A 65 -21.60 -0.32 43.91
N ALA A 66 -21.08 -1.54 44.06
CA ALA A 66 -20.35 -2.46 43.18
C ALA A 66 -20.73 -2.59 41.69
N ALA A 67 -19.72 -2.88 40.86
CA ALA A 67 -19.73 -3.98 39.88
C ALA A 67 -18.30 -4.27 39.36
N VAL A 68 -18.01 -5.56 39.22
CA VAL A 68 -16.74 -6.21 38.89
C VAL A 68 -16.40 -6.04 37.40
N ALA A 69 -15.15 -5.70 37.09
CA ALA A 69 -14.52 -6.02 35.80
C ALA A 69 -12.99 -6.07 35.98
N ALA A 70 -12.43 -7.26 35.82
CA ALA A 70 -11.00 -7.54 35.92
C ALA A 70 -10.26 -6.97 34.70
N ALA A 71 -9.17 -6.25 34.98
CA ALA A 71 -8.10 -5.98 34.04
C ALA A 71 -6.80 -6.20 34.84
N ASP A 72 -6.10 -7.31 34.55
CA ASP A 72 -4.75 -7.54 35.03
C ASP A 72 -3.82 -6.52 34.36
N GLU A 73 -3.33 -5.57 35.14
CA GLU A 73 -2.13 -4.82 34.81
C GLU A 73 -0.92 -5.73 35.04
N VAL A 74 -0.21 -6.03 33.96
CA VAL A 74 1.09 -6.70 34.01
C VAL A 74 2.08 -5.76 34.69
N VAL A 75 2.40 -6.07 35.95
CA VAL A 75 3.49 -5.45 36.70
C VAL A 75 4.79 -5.77 35.98
N ILE A 76 5.50 -4.73 35.56
CA ILE A 76 6.87 -4.80 35.06
C ILE A 76 7.76 -5.06 36.28
N ASP A 77 8.34 -6.25 36.35
CA ASP A 77 9.37 -6.61 37.32
C ASP A 77 10.71 -6.07 36.80
N ASP A 78 11.12 -4.90 37.30
CA ASP A 78 12.48 -4.38 37.12
C ASP A 78 13.43 -5.27 37.96
N GLY A 79 13.96 -6.31 37.31
CA GLY A 79 15.00 -7.15 37.86
C GLY A 79 16.33 -6.40 37.98
N ASP A 80 16.54 -5.76 39.13
CA ASP A 80 17.83 -5.21 39.56
C ASP A 80 18.79 -6.35 39.92
N THR A 81 19.45 -6.95 38.92
CA THR A 81 20.55 -7.90 39.14
C THR A 81 21.89 -7.16 39.15
N THR A 82 22.20 -6.48 40.25
CA THR A 82 23.57 -6.08 40.55
C THR A 82 24.37 -7.30 41.03
N ASP A 83 24.99 -8.02 40.10
CA ASP A 83 26.01 -9.02 40.42
C ASP A 83 27.29 -8.30 40.86
N GLU A 84 27.75 -8.52 42.09
CA GLU A 84 29.08 -8.10 42.51
C GLU A 84 30.17 -8.98 41.84
N PRO A 85 31.37 -8.45 41.57
CA PRO A 85 32.43 -9.20 40.88
C PRO A 85 32.83 -10.45 41.67
N GLY A 86 32.28 -11.61 41.28
CA GLY A 86 32.64 -12.93 41.79
C GLY A 86 31.48 -13.79 42.32
N PHE A 87 30.28 -13.24 42.55
CA PHE A 87 29.14 -13.96 43.13
C PHE A 87 27.88 -13.91 42.26
N VAL A 88 27.04 -14.95 42.37
CA VAL A 88 25.75 -15.07 41.68
C VAL A 88 24.64 -15.28 42.71
N ASN A 89 23.57 -14.49 42.62
CA ASN A 89 22.38 -14.59 43.46
C ASN A 89 21.58 -15.87 43.13
N ILE A 90 21.30 -16.72 44.13
CA ILE A 90 20.54 -17.97 43.94
C ILE A 90 19.21 -18.03 44.68
N GLY A 91 18.99 -17.20 45.69
CA GLY A 91 17.69 -17.08 46.34
C GLY A 91 17.67 -16.06 47.48
N TYR A 92 16.49 -15.75 48.00
CA TYR A 92 16.32 -14.84 49.12
C TYR A 92 15.65 -15.53 50.32
N ILE A 93 16.12 -15.20 51.52
CA ILE A 93 15.57 -15.74 52.77
C ILE A 93 14.29 -14.99 53.10
N SER A 94 13.16 -15.69 53.03
CA SER A 94 11.82 -15.12 53.14
C SER A 94 11.22 -15.19 54.54
N SER A 95 11.46 -16.27 55.28
CA SER A 95 10.95 -16.46 56.65
C SER A 95 11.73 -17.55 57.39
N VAL A 96 11.50 -17.68 58.69
CA VAL A 96 11.95 -18.84 59.48
C VAL A 96 10.96 -20.00 59.29
N HIS A 97 11.44 -21.23 59.49
CA HIS A 97 10.65 -22.45 59.49
C HIS A 97 10.97 -23.30 60.74
N GLY A 98 9.94 -23.85 61.38
CA GLY A 98 10.10 -24.71 62.56
C GLY A 98 10.72 -24.01 63.79
N VAL A 99 11.18 -24.81 64.75
CA VAL A 99 11.80 -24.35 66.01
C VAL A 99 13.32 -24.58 66.06
N GLN A 100 13.87 -25.30 65.08
CA GLN A 100 15.27 -25.74 65.02
C GLN A 100 16.16 -24.83 64.16
N GLY A 101 15.80 -23.55 64.02
CA GLY A 101 16.60 -22.57 63.26
C GLY A 101 16.56 -22.74 61.74
N GLU A 102 15.64 -23.54 61.19
CA GLU A 102 15.50 -23.69 59.74
C GLU A 102 14.93 -22.40 59.09
N ILE A 103 15.27 -22.16 57.83
CA ILE A 103 14.84 -20.98 57.09
C ILE A 103 14.14 -21.37 55.80
N ARG A 104 13.26 -20.49 55.31
CA ARG A 104 12.58 -20.62 54.03
C ARG A 104 13.20 -19.69 53.00
N VAL A 105 13.76 -20.26 51.95
CA VAL A 105 14.37 -19.56 50.82
C VAL A 105 13.45 -19.61 49.60
N LYS A 106 13.28 -18.47 48.93
CA LYS A 106 12.63 -18.42 47.63
C LYS A 106 13.70 -18.40 46.54
N PRO A 107 13.66 -19.36 45.59
CA PRO A 107 14.69 -19.53 44.58
C PRO A 107 14.67 -18.36 43.59
N THR A 108 15.85 -17.89 43.19
CA THR A 108 16.06 -16.99 42.03
C THR A 108 16.96 -17.65 40.98
N THR A 109 17.22 -18.95 41.13
CA THR A 109 18.04 -19.78 40.24
C THR A 109 17.17 -20.80 39.51
N ASP A 110 17.60 -21.21 38.31
CA ASP A 110 16.98 -22.29 37.53
C ASP A 110 17.39 -23.69 38.06
N PHE A 111 18.34 -23.74 38.99
CA PHE A 111 18.88 -24.98 39.57
C PHE A 111 18.59 -25.13 41.07
N PRO A 112 17.35 -24.92 41.56
CA PRO A 112 17.12 -24.87 42.99
C PRO A 112 17.41 -26.22 43.66
N GLN A 113 17.10 -27.35 43.00
CA GLN A 113 17.42 -28.69 43.52
C GLN A 113 18.92 -28.89 43.73
N LEU A 114 19.75 -28.57 42.73
CA LEU A 114 21.20 -28.68 42.84
C LEU A 114 21.77 -27.72 43.90
N ARG A 115 21.25 -26.51 43.97
CA ARG A 115 21.76 -25.46 44.87
C ARG A 115 21.36 -25.64 46.33
N PHE A 116 20.20 -26.24 46.58
CA PHE A 116 19.57 -26.26 47.89
C PHE A 116 19.48 -27.66 48.52
N SER A 117 19.48 -28.74 47.74
CA SER A 117 19.49 -30.10 48.30
C SER A 117 20.88 -30.57 48.71
N THR A 118 21.94 -30.07 48.06
CA THR A 118 23.31 -30.54 48.27
C THR A 118 24.02 -29.74 49.38
N PRO A 119 24.46 -30.38 50.48
CA PRO A 119 25.23 -29.72 51.53
C PRO A 119 26.50 -29.05 51.00
N GLY A 120 26.94 -27.97 51.62
CA GLY A 120 28.21 -27.32 51.27
C GLY A 120 28.24 -25.81 51.49
N ARG A 121 29.34 -25.20 51.02
CA ARG A 121 29.61 -23.77 51.23
C ARG A 121 28.68 -22.88 50.40
N ARG A 122 28.11 -21.87 51.04
CA ARG A 122 27.32 -20.79 50.42
C ARG A 122 27.72 -19.45 51.03
N TRP A 123 27.20 -18.35 50.50
CA TRP A 123 27.44 -17.01 51.04
C TRP A 123 26.13 -16.27 51.25
N LEU A 124 26.02 -15.52 52.33
CA LEU A 124 24.88 -14.67 52.63
C LEU A 124 25.28 -13.21 52.49
N LYS A 125 24.53 -12.47 51.66
CA LYS A 125 24.61 -11.03 51.53
C LYS A 125 23.52 -10.38 52.37
N SER A 126 23.92 -9.61 53.37
CA SER A 126 23.01 -8.87 54.26
C SER A 126 23.33 -7.38 54.24
N LYS A 127 22.31 -6.53 54.30
CA LYS A 127 22.48 -5.08 54.43
C LYS A 127 22.65 -4.70 55.89
N VAL A 128 23.83 -4.22 56.27
CA VAL A 128 24.12 -3.75 57.64
C VAL A 128 24.71 -2.35 57.57
N LEU A 129 24.08 -1.39 58.26
CA LEU A 129 24.56 0.00 58.40
C LEU A 129 24.87 0.72 57.07
N GLY A 130 24.10 0.45 56.02
CA GLY A 130 24.24 1.10 54.72
C GLY A 130 25.31 0.51 53.79
N GLY A 131 25.96 -0.60 54.18
CA GLY A 131 26.84 -1.39 53.32
C GLY A 131 26.36 -2.85 53.20
N ASP A 132 26.81 -3.51 52.14
CA ASP A 132 26.59 -4.94 51.91
C ASP A 132 27.71 -5.75 52.57
N THR A 133 27.36 -6.69 53.45
CA THR A 133 28.31 -7.63 54.05
C THR A 133 28.04 -9.04 53.52
N ILE A 134 29.09 -9.69 53.00
CA ILE A 134 29.04 -11.08 52.54
C ILE A 134 29.70 -11.99 53.58
N GLN A 135 28.94 -12.94 54.12
CA GLN A 135 29.44 -13.93 55.08
C GLN A 135 29.33 -15.35 54.52
N GLN A 136 30.38 -16.15 54.69
CA GLN A 136 30.33 -17.58 54.36
C GLN A 136 29.45 -18.35 55.36
N VAL A 137 28.60 -19.22 54.85
CA VAL A 137 27.79 -20.17 55.62
C VAL A 137 27.92 -21.57 55.04
N GLU A 138 27.66 -22.59 55.87
CA GLU A 138 27.67 -23.99 55.46
C GLU A 138 26.25 -24.54 55.51
N LEU A 139 25.72 -24.93 54.34
CA LEU A 139 24.42 -25.59 54.21
C LEU A 139 24.56 -27.05 54.65
N GLU A 140 23.81 -27.45 55.67
CA GLU A 140 23.80 -28.82 56.20
C GLU A 140 22.74 -29.68 55.51
N GLU A 141 21.54 -29.13 55.36
CA GLU A 141 20.39 -29.82 54.79
C GLU A 141 19.53 -28.82 54.05
N GLY A 142 18.94 -29.23 52.93
CA GLY A 142 17.84 -28.49 52.34
C GLY A 142 16.88 -29.41 51.61
N ARG A 143 15.60 -29.02 51.64
CA ARG A 143 14.50 -29.78 51.06
C ARG A 143 13.46 -28.85 50.48
N GLU A 144 12.77 -29.32 49.45
CA GLU A 144 11.68 -28.58 48.86
C GLU A 144 10.49 -28.52 49.83
N HIS A 145 9.84 -27.36 49.93
CA HIS A 145 8.64 -27.24 50.73
C HIS A 145 7.44 -27.82 49.96
N PRO A 146 6.71 -28.81 50.50
CA PRO A 146 5.54 -29.34 49.83
C PRO A 146 4.50 -28.24 49.57
N GLY A 147 4.08 -28.06 48.31
CA GLY A 147 3.00 -27.14 47.92
C GLY A 147 3.35 -25.65 47.86
N LEU A 148 4.60 -25.24 48.08
CA LEU A 148 5.05 -23.86 47.91
C LEU A 148 6.31 -23.84 47.03
N LYS A 149 6.45 -22.87 46.11
CA LYS A 149 7.68 -22.64 45.31
C LYS A 149 8.81 -22.06 46.18
N SER A 150 9.21 -22.78 47.23
CA SER A 150 10.22 -22.36 48.21
C SER A 150 10.94 -23.56 48.82
N TRP A 151 12.12 -23.33 49.36
CA TRP A 151 13.01 -24.33 49.92
C TRP A 151 13.19 -24.11 51.42
N ILE A 152 13.24 -25.19 52.19
CA ILE A 152 13.58 -25.16 53.61
C ILE A 152 15.06 -25.53 53.72
N LEU A 153 15.88 -24.65 54.29
CA LEU A 153 17.31 -24.86 54.46
C LEU A 153 17.69 -24.84 55.95
N LYS A 154 18.71 -25.63 56.31
CA LYS A 154 19.39 -25.60 57.61
C LYS A 154 20.86 -25.27 57.42
N PHE A 155 21.33 -24.22 58.08
CA PHE A 155 22.74 -23.84 58.08
C PHE A 155 23.42 -24.29 59.38
N ARG A 156 24.67 -24.69 59.26
CA ARG A 156 25.51 -25.07 60.40
C ARG A 156 25.68 -23.90 61.36
N GLY A 157 25.39 -24.12 62.64
CA GLY A 157 25.52 -23.12 63.71
C GLY A 157 24.32 -22.16 63.84
N ILE A 158 23.21 -22.42 63.14
CA ILE A 158 21.95 -21.70 63.28
C ILE A 158 20.89 -22.68 63.77
N ASP A 159 20.81 -22.84 65.09
CA ASP A 159 19.98 -23.87 65.74
C ASP A 159 18.74 -23.28 66.44
N THR A 160 18.63 -21.94 66.49
CA THR A 160 17.53 -21.25 67.18
C THR A 160 16.73 -20.36 66.23
N VAL A 161 15.45 -20.21 66.56
CA VAL A 161 14.51 -19.34 65.81
C VAL A 161 15.02 -17.90 65.76
N ASP A 162 15.60 -17.39 66.84
CA ASP A 162 16.05 -16.00 66.91
C ASP A 162 17.31 -15.75 66.06
N GLN A 163 18.23 -16.72 65.97
CA GLN A 163 19.35 -16.66 65.02
C GLN A 163 18.86 -16.69 63.56
N ALA A 164 17.88 -17.55 63.26
CA ALA A 164 17.30 -17.65 61.92
C ALA A 164 16.56 -16.36 61.51
N LYS A 165 15.87 -15.70 62.45
CA LYS A 165 15.19 -14.41 62.20
C LYS A 165 16.16 -13.32 61.76
N MET A 166 17.41 -13.33 62.26
CA MET A 166 18.43 -12.35 61.87
C MET A 166 18.83 -12.46 60.40
N LEU A 167 18.56 -13.59 59.75
CA LEU A 167 18.87 -13.81 58.34
C LEU A 167 17.73 -13.46 57.38
N ILE A 168 16.54 -13.13 57.88
CA ILE A 168 15.40 -12.77 57.01
C ILE A 168 15.76 -11.54 56.18
N GLY A 169 15.54 -11.62 54.87
CA GLY A 169 15.89 -10.56 53.92
C GLY A 169 17.31 -10.64 53.38
N ALA A 170 18.15 -11.56 53.86
CA ALA A 170 19.46 -11.81 53.25
C ALA A 170 19.32 -12.58 51.92
N THR A 171 20.26 -12.33 51.01
CA THR A 171 20.36 -13.01 49.70
C THR A 171 21.42 -14.10 49.78
N LEU A 172 21.08 -15.29 49.31
CA LEU A 172 21.98 -16.44 49.23
C LEU A 172 22.72 -16.42 47.89
N LEU A 173 24.03 -16.63 47.95
CA LEU A 173 24.96 -16.52 46.83
C LEU A 173 25.81 -17.80 46.66
N VAL A 174 26.31 -17.98 45.45
CA VAL A 174 27.40 -18.91 45.09
C VAL A 174 28.48 -18.17 44.31
N THR A 175 29.68 -18.75 44.25
CA THR A 175 30.78 -18.23 43.41
C THR A 175 30.48 -18.41 41.93
N LYS A 176 30.95 -17.50 41.08
CA LYS A 176 30.72 -17.52 39.63
C LYS A 176 31.35 -18.75 38.95
N GLU A 177 32.38 -19.34 39.55
CA GLU A 177 33.07 -20.54 39.07
C GLU A 177 32.25 -21.82 39.29
N ASP A 178 31.22 -21.78 40.14
CA ASP A 178 30.36 -22.93 40.47
C ASP A 178 29.19 -23.06 39.47
N ARG A 179 29.41 -22.71 38.19
CA ARG A 179 28.40 -22.82 37.12
C ARG A 179 28.19 -24.30 36.74
N PRO A 180 26.95 -24.81 36.75
CA PRO A 180 26.66 -26.16 36.26
C PRO A 180 27.04 -26.30 34.79
N GLU A 181 27.40 -27.51 34.39
CA GLU A 181 27.46 -27.85 32.97
C GLU A 181 26.05 -27.82 32.36
N LEU A 182 25.98 -27.36 31.12
CA LEU A 182 24.75 -27.16 30.35
C LEU A 182 24.51 -28.33 29.40
N GLU A 183 23.24 -28.63 29.11
CA GLU A 183 22.92 -29.59 28.05
C GLU A 183 23.20 -28.99 26.66
N GLU A 184 23.32 -29.84 25.64
CA GLU A 184 23.55 -29.40 24.27
C GLU A 184 22.35 -28.56 23.76
N GLY A 185 22.63 -27.37 23.25
CA GLY A 185 21.61 -26.42 22.81
C GLY A 185 21.09 -25.47 23.90
N GLU A 186 21.63 -25.55 25.12
CA GLU A 186 21.36 -24.59 26.19
C GLU A 186 22.49 -23.57 26.35
N PHE A 187 22.13 -22.32 26.64
CA PHE A 187 23.07 -21.21 26.77
C PHE A 187 22.73 -20.34 27.98
N TYR A 188 23.75 -19.82 28.66
CA TYR A 188 23.53 -18.76 29.64
C TYR A 188 23.20 -17.45 28.94
N THR A 189 22.13 -16.77 29.38
CA THR A 189 21.72 -15.46 28.85
C THR A 189 22.87 -14.45 28.78
N HIS A 190 23.68 -14.39 29.85
CA HIS A 190 24.83 -13.50 29.96
C HIS A 190 25.92 -13.77 28.92
N ASP A 191 26.08 -15.03 28.51
CA ASP A 191 27.12 -15.42 27.58
C ASP A 191 26.71 -15.11 26.12
N LEU A 192 25.41 -14.88 25.86
CA LEU A 192 24.89 -14.46 24.56
C LEU A 192 24.92 -12.94 24.34
N ILE A 193 24.83 -12.16 25.43
CA ILE A 193 24.92 -10.70 25.35
C ILE A 193 26.30 -10.31 24.80
N GLY A 194 26.32 -9.43 23.81
CA GLY A 194 27.52 -8.96 23.10
C GLY A 194 28.02 -9.89 21.99
N MET A 195 27.26 -10.92 21.60
CA MET A 195 27.58 -11.73 20.41
C MET A 195 27.22 -10.99 19.12
N ARG A 196 28.05 -11.16 18.08
CA ARG A 196 27.81 -10.62 16.74
C ARG A 196 26.87 -11.52 15.96
N VAL A 197 25.91 -10.93 15.26
CA VAL A 197 24.87 -11.64 14.53
C VAL A 197 25.09 -11.47 13.03
N PHE A 198 25.20 -12.56 12.29
CA PHE A 198 25.35 -12.55 10.84
C PHE A 198 24.22 -13.28 10.14
N MET A 199 23.92 -12.89 8.91
CA MET A 199 22.95 -13.57 8.07
C MET A 199 23.59 -14.82 7.44
N LYS A 200 22.95 -15.98 7.59
CA LYS A 200 23.51 -17.26 7.10
C LYS A 200 23.67 -17.34 5.58
N GLU A 201 22.76 -16.69 4.83
CA GLU A 201 22.74 -16.76 3.36
C GLU A 201 23.90 -16.04 2.68
N ASN A 202 24.34 -14.89 3.22
CA ASN A 202 25.32 -14.02 2.57
C ASN A 202 26.48 -13.60 3.49
N GLY A 203 26.49 -14.05 4.76
CA GLY A 203 27.51 -13.70 5.74
C GLY A 203 27.51 -12.22 6.17
N LYS A 204 26.47 -11.44 5.84
CA LYS A 204 26.40 -10.02 6.16
C LYS A 204 26.20 -9.82 7.67
N LEU A 205 26.95 -8.90 8.27
CA LEU A 205 26.75 -8.49 9.66
C LEU A 205 25.39 -7.80 9.80
N VAL A 206 24.55 -8.34 10.68
CA VAL A 206 23.23 -7.79 11.01
C VAL A 206 23.37 -6.83 12.19
N GLY A 207 24.12 -7.21 13.22
CA GLY A 207 24.23 -6.42 14.44
C GLY A 207 24.86 -7.14 15.62
N THR A 208 24.61 -6.64 16.83
CA THR A 208 25.10 -7.20 18.10
C THR A 208 23.96 -7.40 19.10
N VAL A 209 23.95 -8.54 19.80
CA VAL A 209 22.97 -8.82 20.85
C VAL A 209 23.22 -7.91 22.05
N VAL A 210 22.20 -7.17 22.49
CA VAL A 210 22.27 -6.28 23.66
C VAL A 210 21.46 -6.77 24.85
N ASN A 211 20.45 -7.61 24.62
CA ASN A 211 19.62 -8.17 25.69
C ASN A 211 18.92 -9.46 25.25
N VAL A 212 18.37 -10.21 26.20
CA VAL A 212 17.50 -11.37 25.95
C VAL A 212 16.27 -11.27 26.85
N PHE A 213 15.08 -11.34 26.27
CA PHE A 213 13.81 -11.28 26.99
C PHE A 213 13.11 -12.64 26.99
N ASN A 214 12.63 -13.08 28.14
CA ASN A 214 11.74 -14.22 28.22
C ASN A 214 10.29 -13.76 27.97
N SER A 215 9.68 -14.16 26.85
CA SER A 215 8.30 -13.76 26.50
C SER A 215 7.24 -14.77 26.96
N GLY A 216 7.63 -15.78 27.74
CA GLY A 216 6.77 -16.89 28.16
C GLY A 216 6.51 -17.96 27.09
N ALA A 217 6.63 -17.61 25.80
CA ALA A 217 6.53 -18.56 24.68
C ALA A 217 7.91 -18.97 24.13
N ASN A 218 8.75 -17.98 23.80
CA ASN A 218 10.15 -18.18 23.40
C ASN A 218 11.03 -17.05 23.96
N ASP A 219 12.33 -17.29 24.10
CA ASP A 219 13.28 -16.22 24.39
C ASP A 219 13.50 -15.35 23.15
N LEU A 220 13.61 -14.04 23.36
CA LEU A 220 13.75 -13.03 22.31
C LEU A 220 15.10 -12.33 22.45
N LEU A 221 15.97 -12.46 21.45
CA LEU A 221 17.19 -11.68 21.34
C LEU A 221 16.84 -10.25 20.93
N GLN A 222 17.37 -9.28 21.67
CA GLN A 222 17.38 -7.88 21.28
C GLN A 222 18.71 -7.57 20.60
N ILE A 223 18.66 -7.17 19.35
CA ILE A 223 19.83 -6.92 18.50
C ILE A 223 19.87 -5.44 18.13
N VAL A 224 21.01 -4.80 18.39
CA VAL A 224 21.35 -3.50 17.81
C VAL A 224 21.87 -3.72 16.40
N LEU A 225 21.18 -3.17 15.42
CA LEU A 225 21.59 -3.25 14.02
C LEU A 225 22.86 -2.44 13.77
N ASP A 226 23.73 -3.00 12.93
CA ASP A 226 24.94 -2.31 12.48
C ASP A 226 24.61 -1.27 11.40
N SER A 227 25.32 -0.14 11.41
CA SER A 227 25.12 0.95 10.44
C SER A 227 25.37 0.55 8.97
N SER A 228 26.18 -0.48 8.72
CA SER A 228 26.45 -1.02 7.38
C SER A 228 25.34 -1.96 6.88
N PHE A 229 24.37 -2.27 7.72
CA PHE A 229 23.24 -3.11 7.36
C PHE A 229 22.17 -2.30 6.60
N ASP A 230 22.46 -2.03 5.33
CA ASP A 230 21.50 -1.40 4.41
C ASP A 230 20.19 -2.19 4.36
N MET A 231 19.10 -1.52 4.76
CA MET A 231 17.73 -1.94 4.57
C MET A 231 17.07 -1.00 3.55
N LEU A 232 16.46 -1.58 2.51
CA LEU A 232 15.69 -0.83 1.53
C LEU A 232 14.33 -0.45 2.15
N ASP A 233 14.01 0.84 2.20
CA ASP A 233 12.64 1.27 2.52
C ASP A 233 11.66 0.75 1.46
N LYS A 234 10.36 0.66 1.79
CA LYS A 234 9.25 0.38 0.83
C LYS A 234 9.17 1.34 -0.37
N SER A 235 10.05 2.32 -0.43
CA SER A 235 10.22 3.36 -1.45
C SER A 235 11.53 3.22 -2.25
N GLY A 236 12.40 2.25 -1.96
CA GLY A 236 13.67 2.06 -2.68
C GLY A 236 14.74 3.14 -2.44
N LYS A 237 14.57 4.04 -1.45
CA LYS A 237 15.61 5.03 -1.08
C LYS A 237 16.54 4.46 -0.02
N SER A 238 17.84 4.54 -0.26
CA SER A 238 18.86 4.37 0.80
C SER A 238 18.92 5.65 1.63
N ARG A 239 18.99 5.53 2.96
CA ARG A 239 18.99 6.70 3.84
C ARG A 239 20.30 7.47 3.71
N SER A 240 20.18 8.79 3.55
CA SER A 240 21.28 9.73 3.75
C SER A 240 21.73 9.68 5.21
N THR A 241 23.01 9.36 5.37
CA THR A 241 23.85 9.57 6.54
C THR A 241 23.60 10.99 7.07
N GLU A 242 22.91 11.14 8.21
CA GLU A 242 22.94 12.30 9.14
C GLU A 242 21.69 12.31 10.03
N ILE A 243 21.49 11.29 10.88
CA ILE A 243 20.63 11.41 12.08
C ILE A 243 21.25 10.54 13.17
N ASP A 244 21.28 11.06 14.40
CA ASP A 244 21.86 10.48 15.61
C ASP A 244 21.83 8.94 15.63
N ALA A 245 22.98 8.35 15.95
CA ALA A 245 23.24 6.91 16.06
C ALA A 245 22.47 6.24 17.22
N SER A 246 21.15 6.46 17.27
CA SER A 246 20.18 5.64 17.97
C SER A 246 20.11 4.31 17.23
N SER A 247 21.04 3.43 17.57
CA SER A 247 21.09 2.00 17.28
C SER A 247 19.68 1.40 17.10
N GLN A 248 19.31 1.07 15.86
CA GLN A 248 18.01 0.47 15.56
C GLN A 248 17.94 -0.91 16.22
N LEU A 249 16.93 -1.13 17.05
CA LEU A 249 16.75 -2.37 17.81
C LEU A 249 15.76 -3.29 17.10
N VAL A 250 16.12 -4.55 16.95
CA VAL A 250 15.27 -5.61 16.41
C VAL A 250 15.15 -6.75 17.44
N LEU A 251 13.95 -7.33 17.54
CA LEU A 251 13.70 -8.52 18.33
C LEU A 251 13.66 -9.75 17.44
N VAL A 252 14.49 -10.76 17.75
CA VAL A 252 14.60 -12.02 17.01
C VAL A 252 14.35 -13.18 17.96
N PRO A 253 13.37 -14.07 17.69
CA PRO A 253 13.16 -15.26 18.51
C PRO A 253 14.38 -16.19 18.49
N PHE A 254 14.85 -16.58 19.67
CA PHE A 254 15.97 -17.51 19.85
C PHE A 254 15.48 -18.96 19.75
N VAL A 255 15.31 -19.42 18.51
CA VAL A 255 14.89 -20.79 18.19
C VAL A 255 15.81 -21.34 17.12
N GLU A 256 16.09 -22.65 17.13
CA GLU A 256 17.02 -23.31 16.20
C GLU A 256 16.70 -23.00 14.72
N ALA A 257 15.41 -22.93 14.36
CA ALA A 257 14.98 -22.59 12.99
C ALA A 257 15.41 -21.19 12.53
N ILE A 258 15.57 -20.24 13.45
CA ILE A 258 15.94 -18.85 13.16
C ILE A 258 17.41 -18.60 13.49
N VAL A 259 17.94 -19.21 14.56
CA VAL A 259 19.34 -19.09 15.01
C VAL A 259 19.98 -20.49 15.03
N PRO A 260 20.27 -21.08 13.86
CA PRO A 260 20.76 -22.45 13.78
C PRO A 260 22.18 -22.65 14.30
N ASP A 261 23.03 -21.62 14.24
CA ASP A 261 24.45 -21.75 14.57
C ASP A 261 24.87 -20.69 15.59
N VAL A 262 25.39 -21.13 16.75
CA VAL A 262 25.89 -20.28 17.84
C VAL A 262 27.32 -20.73 18.20
N ASP A 263 28.31 -19.90 17.88
CA ASP A 263 29.73 -20.16 18.18
C ASP A 263 30.18 -19.35 19.41
N MET A 264 30.27 -20.04 20.54
CA MET A 264 30.70 -19.47 21.81
C MET A 264 32.18 -19.08 21.83
N LYS A 265 33.05 -19.73 21.04
CA LYS A 265 34.49 -19.43 20.99
C LYS A 265 34.74 -18.14 20.21
N ARG A 266 34.04 -17.95 19.10
CA ARG A 266 34.18 -16.77 18.23
C ARG A 266 33.27 -15.61 18.63
N ARG A 267 32.31 -15.85 19.53
CA ARG A 267 31.27 -14.89 19.96
C ARG A 267 30.41 -14.43 18.76
N GLU A 268 30.04 -15.39 17.92
CA GLU A 268 29.28 -15.17 16.68
C GLU A 268 28.03 -16.07 16.64
N MET A 269 26.94 -15.57 16.07
CA MET A 269 25.74 -16.37 15.78
C MET A 269 25.25 -16.10 14.35
N HIS A 270 24.74 -17.12 13.69
CA HIS A 270 24.18 -17.03 12.35
C HIS A 270 22.66 -17.18 12.38
N ILE A 271 21.97 -16.31 11.66
CA ILE A 271 20.51 -16.28 11.62
C ILE A 271 19.96 -16.53 10.21
N THR A 272 18.79 -17.17 10.15
CA THR A 272 17.98 -17.39 8.95
C THR A 272 16.55 -16.84 9.18
N PRO A 273 16.39 -15.52 9.37
CA PRO A 273 15.10 -14.91 9.65
C PRO A 273 14.13 -15.04 8.45
N PRO A 274 12.84 -15.30 8.68
CA PRO A 274 11.80 -15.18 7.65
C PRO A 274 11.77 -13.77 7.04
N LYS A 275 11.36 -13.67 5.77
CA LYS A 275 11.24 -12.38 5.07
C LYS A 275 10.40 -11.39 5.88
N GLY A 276 10.94 -10.19 6.06
CA GLY A 276 10.31 -9.10 6.80
C GLY A 276 10.47 -9.15 8.33
N LEU A 277 10.97 -10.23 8.94
CA LEU A 277 11.11 -10.30 10.42
C LEU A 277 11.97 -9.15 10.98
N LEU A 278 13.06 -8.82 10.28
CA LEU A 278 13.95 -7.72 10.65
C LEU A 278 13.30 -6.34 10.46
N GLU A 279 12.22 -6.25 9.68
CA GLU A 279 11.48 -5.02 9.39
C GLU A 279 10.28 -4.81 10.33
N VAL A 280 9.73 -5.88 10.92
CA VAL A 280 8.50 -5.86 11.74
C VAL A 280 8.60 -4.89 12.92
N ASN A 281 9.79 -4.75 13.50
CA ASN A 281 10.03 -3.94 14.70
C ASN A 281 10.74 -2.62 14.43
N LEU A 282 11.12 -2.34 13.18
CA LEU A 282 11.71 -1.06 12.81
C LEU A 282 10.65 0.03 12.91
N ARG A 283 10.74 0.83 13.97
CA ARG A 283 9.91 2.01 14.15
C ARG A 283 10.44 3.12 13.24
N PHE A 284 9.96 3.16 12.01
CA PHE A 284 10.34 4.19 11.03
C PHE A 284 9.78 5.60 11.33
N ASP A 285 8.92 5.73 12.34
CA ASP A 285 8.22 6.99 12.61
C ASP A 285 8.65 7.56 13.96
N GLU A 286 9.41 8.66 13.93
CA GLU A 286 9.86 9.41 15.12
C GLU A 286 8.71 10.07 15.90
N ARG A 287 7.50 10.11 15.32
CA ARG A 287 6.31 10.71 15.95
C ARG A 287 5.86 9.93 17.17
N SER A 288 5.49 10.67 18.22
CA SER A 288 4.91 10.13 19.45
C SER A 288 3.58 9.40 19.20
N LYS A 289 3.21 8.45 20.08
CA LYS A 289 1.89 7.77 20.03
C LYS A 289 0.72 8.76 19.98
N LYS A 290 0.86 9.91 20.64
CA LYS A 290 -0.14 10.99 20.67
C LYS A 290 -0.29 11.63 19.29
N GLU A 291 0.81 11.96 18.62
CA GLU A 291 0.80 12.56 17.29
C GLU A 291 0.21 11.62 16.23
N ARG A 292 0.53 10.33 16.29
CA ARG A 292 -0.05 9.32 15.39
C ARG A 292 -1.57 9.24 15.52
N ARG A 293 -2.07 9.14 16.77
CA ARG A 293 -3.53 9.13 17.03
C ARG A 293 -4.20 10.42 16.55
N GLN A 294 -3.55 11.57 16.69
CA GLN A 294 -4.06 12.83 16.17
C GLN A 294 -4.11 12.85 14.64
N LEU A 295 -3.09 12.34 13.97
CA LEU A 295 -3.02 12.29 12.52
C LEU A 295 -4.07 11.32 11.96
N GLU A 296 -4.15 10.10 12.49
CA GLU A 296 -5.20 9.13 12.12
C GLU A 296 -6.60 9.70 12.35
N TRP A 297 -6.81 10.44 13.45
CA TRP A 297 -8.09 11.08 13.71
C TRP A 297 -8.40 12.20 12.71
N LYS A 298 -7.40 13.01 12.34
CA LYS A 298 -7.52 14.04 11.30
C LYS A 298 -7.87 13.40 9.95
N GLU A 299 -7.20 12.31 9.58
CA GLU A 299 -7.46 11.56 8.35
C GLU A 299 -8.87 10.94 8.35
N ARG A 300 -9.27 10.29 9.45
CA ARG A 300 -10.64 9.76 9.63
C ARG A 300 -11.69 10.85 9.48
N LYS A 301 -11.46 12.03 10.07
CA LYS A 301 -12.37 13.18 9.90
C LYS A 301 -12.40 13.69 8.45
N LYS A 302 -11.25 13.78 7.78
CA LYS A 302 -11.17 14.19 6.37
C LYS A 302 -11.91 13.20 5.48
N PHE A 303 -11.72 11.90 5.69
CA PHE A 303 -12.42 10.83 4.99
C PHE A 303 -13.93 10.91 5.23
N GLN A 304 -14.37 11.04 6.47
CA GLN A 304 -15.79 11.14 6.81
C GLN A 304 -16.45 12.35 6.14
N LYS A 305 -15.78 13.51 6.12
CA LYS A 305 -16.27 14.69 5.38
C LYS A 305 -16.41 14.42 3.88
N ARG A 306 -15.42 13.77 3.26
CA ARG A 306 -15.49 13.37 1.83
C ARG A 306 -16.63 12.39 1.56
N LEU A 307 -16.81 11.40 2.43
CA LEU A 307 -17.90 10.42 2.33
C LEU A 307 -19.26 11.09 2.41
N ILE A 308 -19.46 12.02 3.35
CA ILE A 308 -20.72 12.78 3.46
C ILE A 308 -20.98 13.59 2.19
N ALA A 309 -19.96 14.27 1.67
CA ALA A 309 -20.08 15.04 0.43
C ALA A 309 -20.42 14.15 -0.78
N ALA A 310 -19.76 13.00 -0.92
CA ALA A 310 -20.02 12.03 -1.99
C ALA A 310 -21.44 11.43 -1.88
N LYS A 311 -21.88 11.06 -0.67
CA LYS A 311 -23.25 10.60 -0.42
C LYS A 311 -24.28 11.65 -0.80
N LYS A 312 -24.04 12.92 -0.44
CA LYS A 312 -24.92 14.03 -0.82
C LYS A 312 -25.03 14.15 -2.34
N LYS A 313 -23.92 14.04 -3.08
CA LYS A 313 -23.93 14.05 -4.55
C LYS A 313 -24.72 12.91 -5.17
N LEU A 314 -24.59 11.71 -4.64
CA LEU A 314 -25.40 10.56 -5.08
C LEU A 314 -26.88 10.74 -4.77
N CYS A 315 -27.25 11.33 -3.62
CA CYS A 315 -28.64 11.71 -3.33
C CYS A 315 -29.19 12.75 -4.33
N GLU A 316 -28.39 13.75 -4.70
CA GLU A 316 -28.76 14.76 -5.71
C GLU A 316 -29.03 14.12 -7.09
N MET A 317 -28.45 12.94 -7.37
CA MET A 317 -28.67 12.16 -8.59
C MET A 317 -29.66 10.98 -8.41
N GLU A 318 -30.43 10.98 -7.31
CA GLU A 318 -31.43 9.94 -6.99
C GLU A 318 -30.86 8.52 -6.79
N GLN A 319 -29.58 8.39 -6.44
CA GLN A 319 -28.85 7.13 -6.26
C GLN A 319 -28.76 6.65 -4.80
N GLN A 320 -29.73 7.00 -3.94
CA GLN A 320 -29.70 6.65 -2.51
C GLN A 320 -29.71 5.15 -2.22
N HIS A 321 -30.15 4.29 -3.15
CA HIS A 321 -30.21 2.84 -2.95
C HIS A 321 -28.83 2.21 -2.78
N VAL A 322 -27.77 2.85 -3.29
CA VAL A 322 -26.36 2.42 -3.11
C VAL A 322 -25.99 2.34 -1.62
N PHE A 323 -26.69 3.07 -0.75
CA PHE A 323 -26.40 3.11 0.68
C PHE A 323 -27.03 1.96 1.47
N HIS A 324 -27.89 1.14 0.86
CA HIS A 324 -28.55 0.03 1.55
C HIS A 324 -27.55 -0.99 2.11
N GLY A 325 -26.36 -1.12 1.51
CA GLY A 325 -25.27 -1.96 2.01
C GLY A 325 -24.81 -1.62 3.44
N PHE A 326 -24.88 -0.35 3.83
CA PHE A 326 -24.49 0.09 5.18
C PHE A 326 -25.38 -0.44 6.29
N GLN A 327 -26.57 -0.95 5.96
CA GLN A 327 -27.52 -1.46 6.97
C GLN A 327 -27.21 -2.91 7.40
N TYR A 328 -26.49 -3.68 6.58
CA TYR A 328 -26.36 -5.14 6.77
C TYR A 328 -24.93 -5.68 6.68
N GLY A 329 -23.97 -4.88 6.20
CA GLY A 329 -22.58 -5.35 6.06
C GLY A 329 -21.78 -5.35 7.37
N GLU A 330 -20.67 -6.07 7.37
CA GLU A 330 -19.63 -6.01 8.40
C GLU A 330 -18.70 -4.80 8.21
N LYS A 331 -17.82 -4.54 9.18
CA LYS A 331 -16.91 -3.37 9.17
C LYS A 331 -16.07 -3.28 7.90
N ASP A 332 -15.54 -4.40 7.41
CA ASP A 332 -14.67 -4.42 6.23
C ASP A 332 -15.48 -4.17 4.94
N GLN A 333 -16.70 -4.70 4.87
CA GLN A 333 -17.63 -4.45 3.76
C GLN A 333 -18.07 -2.97 3.73
N TRP A 334 -18.30 -2.36 4.90
CA TRP A 334 -18.59 -0.92 4.98
C TRP A 334 -17.40 -0.07 4.55
N SER A 335 -16.18 -0.50 4.90
CA SER A 335 -14.96 0.16 4.48
C SER A 335 -14.84 0.13 2.95
N LEU A 336 -15.06 -1.04 2.33
CA LEU A 336 -15.05 -1.21 0.88
C LEU A 336 -16.08 -0.29 0.19
N LEU A 337 -17.35 -0.33 0.61
CA LEU A 337 -18.40 0.52 0.03
C LEU A 337 -18.11 2.01 0.23
N SER A 338 -17.60 2.39 1.41
CA SER A 338 -17.23 3.79 1.69
C SER A 338 -16.10 4.27 0.79
N ASN A 339 -15.08 3.44 0.59
CA ASN A 339 -13.95 3.75 -0.29
C ASN A 339 -14.43 3.90 -1.74
N GLN A 340 -15.29 3.00 -2.21
CA GLN A 340 -15.87 3.10 -3.55
C GLN A 340 -16.67 4.38 -3.73
N ILE A 341 -17.59 4.70 -2.80
CA ILE A 341 -18.39 5.94 -2.86
C ILE A 341 -17.50 7.19 -2.85
N VAL A 342 -16.46 7.23 -2.03
CA VAL A 342 -15.50 8.35 -1.97
C VAL A 342 -14.64 8.45 -3.24
N GLY A 343 -14.34 7.30 -3.87
CA GLY A 343 -13.55 7.21 -5.09
C GLY A 343 -14.32 7.54 -6.38
N LEU A 344 -15.66 7.48 -6.36
CA LEU A 344 -16.50 7.80 -7.52
C LEU A 344 -16.28 9.23 -8.00
N ASN A 345 -16.04 9.38 -9.31
CA ASN A 345 -16.06 10.68 -9.94
C ASN A 345 -17.50 11.14 -10.18
N SER A 346 -18.11 11.77 -9.16
CA SER A 346 -19.50 12.21 -9.23
C SER A 346 -19.76 13.25 -10.31
N LYS A 347 -18.76 14.08 -10.65
CA LYS A 347 -18.88 15.07 -11.74
C LYS A 347 -18.98 14.36 -13.08
N LEU A 348 -18.07 13.43 -13.35
CA LEU A 348 -18.06 12.65 -14.59
C LEU A 348 -19.33 11.79 -14.75
N LEU A 349 -19.79 11.16 -13.65
CA LEU A 349 -21.04 10.41 -13.66
C LEU A 349 -22.24 11.31 -14.01
N GLN A 350 -22.32 12.50 -13.40
CA GLN A 350 -23.38 13.46 -13.70
C GLN A 350 -23.35 13.89 -15.18
N GLU A 351 -22.17 14.17 -15.74
CA GLU A 351 -21.99 14.52 -17.16
C GLU A 351 -22.40 13.36 -18.08
N ALA A 352 -22.07 12.13 -17.71
CA ALA A 352 -22.45 10.94 -18.46
C ALA A 352 -23.97 10.74 -18.48
N LEU A 353 -24.64 10.82 -17.31
CA LEU A 353 -26.09 10.69 -17.21
C LEU A 353 -26.82 11.80 -17.98
N GLN A 354 -26.36 13.04 -17.90
CA GLN A 354 -26.93 14.16 -18.67
C GLN A 354 -26.77 13.98 -20.18
N SER A 355 -25.68 13.38 -20.63
CA SER A 355 -25.44 13.10 -22.06
C SER A 355 -26.48 12.12 -22.62
N LEU A 356 -26.97 11.18 -21.80
CA LEU A 356 -28.03 10.23 -22.21
C LEU A 356 -29.39 10.90 -22.37
N GLU A 357 -29.65 11.98 -21.64
CA GLU A 357 -30.90 12.74 -21.70
C GLU A 357 -30.94 13.71 -22.88
N GLN A 358 -29.77 14.12 -23.40
CA GLN A 358 -29.63 15.05 -24.52
C GLN A 358 -28.77 14.48 -25.65
N PRO A 359 -29.27 13.49 -26.43
CA PRO A 359 -28.51 12.85 -27.50
C PRO A 359 -28.18 13.77 -28.70
N ALA A 360 -28.65 15.03 -28.69
CA ALA A 360 -28.54 15.95 -29.82
C ALA A 360 -27.15 16.60 -29.99
N LYS A 361 -26.14 16.27 -29.18
CA LYS A 361 -24.77 16.74 -29.40
C LYS A 361 -24.07 15.92 -30.49
N ARG A 362 -23.33 16.62 -31.36
CA ARG A 362 -22.56 16.04 -32.46
C ARG A 362 -21.53 15.03 -31.91
N GLN A 363 -21.57 13.81 -32.43
CA GLN A 363 -20.71 12.72 -31.97
C GLN A 363 -19.54 12.51 -32.93
N TRP A 364 -18.38 13.08 -32.58
CA TRP A 364 -17.17 12.87 -33.38
C TRP A 364 -16.73 11.41 -33.34
N LYS A 365 -16.91 10.73 -34.47
CA LYS A 365 -16.33 9.41 -34.78
C LYS A 365 -15.25 9.55 -35.85
N VAL A 366 -14.43 8.51 -36.05
CA VAL A 366 -13.40 8.52 -37.11
C VAL A 366 -14.04 8.75 -38.50
N ALA A 367 -15.22 8.17 -38.75
CA ALA A 367 -15.97 8.40 -39.99
C ALA A 367 -16.38 9.88 -40.19
N GLU A 368 -16.73 10.60 -39.10
CA GLU A 368 -17.05 12.03 -39.17
C GLU A 368 -15.80 12.88 -39.45
N LEU A 369 -14.66 12.52 -38.85
CA LEU A 369 -13.37 13.14 -39.13
C LEU A 369 -12.99 12.98 -40.61
N VAL A 370 -13.07 11.76 -41.14
CA VAL A 370 -12.82 11.49 -42.57
C VAL A 370 -13.77 12.30 -43.47
N SER A 371 -15.04 12.41 -43.08
CA SER A 371 -16.03 13.22 -43.81
C SER A 371 -15.69 14.72 -43.78
N ALA A 372 -15.24 15.24 -42.63
CA ALA A 372 -14.82 16.63 -42.48
C ALA A 372 -13.54 16.95 -43.27
N ILE A 373 -12.59 16.01 -43.36
CA ILE A 373 -11.40 16.11 -44.22
C ILE A 373 -11.81 16.20 -45.69
N LYS A 374 -12.70 15.30 -46.15
CA LYS A 374 -13.22 15.31 -47.53
C LYS A 374 -13.91 16.62 -47.85
N ALA A 375 -14.63 17.20 -46.89
CA ALA A 375 -15.28 18.50 -47.00
C ALA A 375 -14.32 19.70 -46.87
N LYS A 376 -13.01 19.48 -46.69
CA LYS A 376 -11.97 20.50 -46.46
C LYS A 376 -12.27 21.43 -45.29
N LEU A 377 -12.98 20.93 -44.28
CA LEU A 377 -13.33 21.69 -43.07
C LEU A 377 -12.21 21.66 -42.02
N ILE A 378 -11.25 20.74 -42.16
CA ILE A 378 -10.14 20.53 -41.22
C ILE A 378 -8.83 20.51 -41.99
N ASN A 379 -7.81 21.14 -41.42
CA ASN A 379 -6.45 21.10 -41.96
C ASN A 379 -5.93 19.66 -41.94
N SER A 380 -5.54 19.13 -43.09
CA SER A 380 -5.03 17.77 -43.20
C SER A 380 -3.80 17.69 -44.10
N ILE A 381 -2.93 16.74 -43.80
CA ILE A 381 -1.80 16.34 -44.63
C ILE A 381 -1.91 14.84 -44.89
N GLN A 382 -1.71 14.45 -46.15
CA GLN A 382 -1.68 13.06 -46.58
C GLN A 382 -0.25 12.59 -46.76
N ILE A 383 0.06 11.40 -46.24
CA ILE A 383 1.39 10.80 -46.23
C ILE A 383 1.26 9.34 -46.63
N SER A 384 2.19 8.83 -47.44
CA SER A 384 2.25 7.38 -47.73
C SER A 384 3.03 6.63 -46.66
N GLU A 385 2.70 5.37 -46.37
CA GLU A 385 3.47 4.54 -45.44
C GLU A 385 4.94 4.38 -45.89
N GLU A 386 5.19 4.40 -47.21
CA GLU A 386 6.53 4.37 -47.82
C GLU A 386 7.36 5.67 -47.58
N SER A 387 6.72 6.77 -47.17
CA SER A 387 7.38 8.05 -46.91
C SER A 387 8.33 7.97 -45.71
N PHE A 388 7.99 7.15 -44.71
CA PHE A 388 8.76 7.01 -43.48
C PHE A 388 10.11 6.28 -43.66
N SER A 389 10.32 5.59 -44.80
CA SER A 389 11.50 4.74 -45.05
C SER A 389 12.44 5.27 -46.14
N ASN A 390 11.97 6.12 -47.07
CA ASN A 390 12.72 6.40 -48.30
C ASN A 390 13.32 7.82 -48.43
N GLY A 391 13.22 8.70 -47.43
CA GLY A 391 13.91 10.01 -47.43
C GLY A 391 13.57 10.95 -48.61
N SER A 392 12.54 10.62 -49.40
CA SER A 392 12.09 11.37 -50.59
C SER A 392 11.03 12.42 -50.26
N GLU A 393 10.94 12.83 -48.99
CA GLU A 393 9.85 13.67 -48.53
C GLU A 393 9.85 15.09 -49.11
N ASN A 394 8.63 15.56 -49.39
CA ASN A 394 8.31 16.96 -49.61
C ASN A 394 8.96 17.79 -48.49
N LYS A 395 9.71 18.84 -48.85
CA LYS A 395 10.47 19.69 -47.91
C LYS A 395 9.63 20.10 -46.70
N LEU A 396 8.36 20.42 -46.92
CA LEU A 396 7.43 20.80 -45.85
C LEU A 396 7.25 19.72 -44.78
N VAL A 397 7.19 18.44 -45.15
CA VAL A 397 7.02 17.31 -44.21
C VAL A 397 8.26 17.17 -43.33
N ARG A 398 9.45 17.24 -43.94
CA ARG A 398 10.72 17.22 -43.22
C ARG A 398 10.86 18.40 -42.26
N ASP A 399 10.58 19.61 -42.73
CA ASP A 399 10.65 20.82 -41.88
C ASP A 399 9.74 20.68 -40.64
N MET A 400 8.54 20.10 -40.79
CA MET A 400 7.64 19.81 -39.67
C MET A 400 8.20 18.70 -38.76
N GLN A 401 8.70 17.60 -39.32
CA GLN A 401 9.25 16.50 -38.52
C GLN A 401 10.46 16.95 -37.70
N GLU A 402 11.37 17.73 -38.28
CA GLU A 402 12.53 18.33 -37.60
C GLU A 402 12.07 19.24 -36.46
N LYS A 403 11.06 20.10 -36.70
CA LYS A 403 10.49 20.96 -35.65
C LYS A 403 9.89 20.16 -34.50
N GLY A 404 9.23 19.04 -34.80
CA GLY A 404 8.70 18.15 -33.77
C GLY A 404 9.81 17.50 -32.93
N LEU A 405 10.87 17.01 -33.58
CA LEU A 405 12.02 16.44 -32.88
C LEU A 405 12.74 17.47 -31.99
N GLU A 406 12.85 18.72 -32.44
CA GLU A 406 13.39 19.82 -31.64
C GLU A 406 12.58 20.00 -30.35
N LEU A 407 11.25 20.12 -30.44
CA LEU A 407 10.36 20.25 -29.27
C LEU A 407 10.46 19.06 -28.30
N MET A 408 10.55 17.84 -28.84
CA MET A 408 10.76 16.63 -28.04
C MET A 408 12.10 16.68 -27.29
N SER A 409 13.18 17.08 -27.97
CA SER A 409 14.52 17.19 -27.37
C SER A 409 14.62 18.25 -26.27
N GLU A 410 13.77 19.28 -26.34
CA GLU A 410 13.61 20.33 -25.32
C GLU A 410 12.73 19.89 -24.13
N GLY A 411 12.18 18.67 -24.15
CA GLY A 411 11.30 18.14 -23.10
C GLY A 411 9.90 18.77 -23.10
N LYS A 412 9.45 19.31 -24.24
CA LYS A 412 8.13 19.98 -24.37
C LYS A 412 6.95 19.03 -24.52
N MET A 413 7.20 17.71 -24.57
CA MET A 413 6.20 16.68 -24.82
C MET A 413 6.16 15.66 -23.69
N ALA A 414 4.95 15.20 -23.37
CA ALA A 414 4.72 14.03 -22.52
C ALA A 414 3.91 12.97 -23.28
N ILE A 415 4.16 11.69 -22.99
CA ILE A 415 3.53 10.56 -23.65
C ILE A 415 2.62 9.83 -22.68
N VAL A 416 1.39 9.55 -23.09
CA VAL A 416 0.39 8.78 -22.33
C VAL A 416 -0.04 7.57 -23.13
N LEU A 417 0.24 6.38 -22.59
CA LEU A 417 -0.14 5.11 -23.18
C LEU A 417 -1.36 4.55 -22.45
N LEU A 418 -2.47 4.35 -23.17
CA LEU A 418 -3.63 3.63 -22.67
C LEU A 418 -3.52 2.14 -23.06
N LEU A 419 -3.34 1.28 -22.07
CA LEU A 419 -3.15 -0.16 -22.25
C LEU A 419 -4.49 -0.89 -22.00
N ASN A 420 -5.22 -1.20 -23.07
CA ASN A 420 -6.55 -1.81 -23.00
C ASN A 420 -6.50 -3.35 -22.93
N GLU A 421 -7.30 -3.94 -22.02
CA GLU A 421 -7.40 -5.41 -21.85
C GLU A 421 -8.36 -6.10 -22.84
N LYS A 422 -9.34 -5.38 -23.41
CA LYS A 422 -10.57 -6.01 -23.90
C LYS A 422 -10.48 -6.79 -25.23
N GLU A 423 -9.44 -6.69 -26.06
CA GLU A 423 -9.58 -7.12 -27.47
C GLU A 423 -8.40 -7.82 -28.15
N HIS A 424 -7.67 -8.71 -27.46
CA HIS A 424 -6.89 -9.74 -28.17
C HIS A 424 -7.71 -10.99 -28.58
N GLN A 425 -9.04 -10.96 -28.45
CA GLN A 425 -9.93 -12.06 -28.88
C GLN A 425 -10.11 -12.17 -30.42
N GLY A 426 -9.58 -11.23 -31.21
CA GLY A 426 -9.88 -11.14 -32.65
C GLY A 426 -8.86 -11.75 -33.64
N SER A 427 -7.67 -12.18 -33.21
CA SER A 427 -6.65 -12.67 -34.15
C SER A 427 -5.65 -13.63 -33.52
N ILE A 428 -6.13 -14.79 -33.08
CA ILE A 428 -5.46 -16.09 -33.22
C ILE A 428 -6.60 -17.11 -33.06
N CYS A 429 -7.07 -17.66 -34.18
CA CYS A 429 -7.73 -18.95 -34.14
C CYS A 429 -6.68 -19.97 -33.70
N ASP A 430 -6.73 -20.39 -32.45
CA ASP A 430 -6.76 -21.82 -32.13
C ASP A 430 -7.21 -22.03 -30.69
N SER A 431 -7.98 -23.10 -30.55
CA SER A 431 -8.86 -23.41 -29.43
C SER A 431 -8.11 -23.87 -28.17
N ASN A 432 -8.77 -23.60 -27.02
CA ASN A 432 -8.57 -24.24 -25.72
C ASN A 432 -7.22 -24.04 -25.02
N MET A 433 -7.01 -22.90 -24.35
CA MET A 433 -6.13 -22.79 -23.16
C MET A 433 -6.56 -21.59 -22.29
N PHE A 434 -6.54 -21.79 -20.96
CA PHE A 434 -6.89 -20.87 -19.87
C PHE A 434 -6.90 -19.35 -20.18
N GLU A 435 -8.09 -18.76 -20.23
CA GLU A 435 -8.37 -17.43 -20.81
C GLU A 435 -7.96 -16.19 -19.97
N ASN A 436 -7.43 -16.34 -18.74
CA ASN A 436 -7.14 -15.17 -17.89
C ASN A 436 -5.65 -14.84 -17.71
N GLU A 437 -4.73 -15.79 -17.89
CA GLU A 437 -3.28 -15.52 -17.77
C GLU A 437 -2.63 -15.15 -19.11
N ALA A 438 -3.17 -15.62 -20.24
CA ALA A 438 -2.56 -15.41 -21.56
C ALA A 438 -2.69 -13.96 -22.08
N ILE A 439 -3.76 -13.24 -21.70
CA ILE A 439 -4.06 -11.88 -22.18
C ILE A 439 -3.11 -10.85 -21.55
N ASP A 440 -2.82 -10.99 -20.25
CA ASP A 440 -1.88 -10.14 -19.51
C ASP A 440 -0.48 -10.18 -20.13
N THR A 441 -0.05 -11.36 -20.60
CA THR A 441 1.24 -11.51 -21.29
C THR A 441 1.30 -10.83 -22.66
N SER A 442 0.21 -10.73 -23.42
CA SER A 442 0.25 -10.20 -24.80
C SER A 442 0.55 -8.69 -24.84
N VAL A 443 -0.18 -7.89 -24.06
CA VAL A 443 0.01 -6.43 -24.02
C VAL A 443 1.36 -6.06 -23.40
N LEU A 444 1.74 -6.75 -22.32
CA LEU A 444 3.05 -6.56 -21.68
C LEU A 444 4.20 -6.97 -22.60
N HIS A 445 4.05 -8.08 -23.34
CA HIS A 445 5.05 -8.54 -24.31
C HIS A 445 5.14 -7.59 -25.51
N MET A 446 4.01 -7.08 -26.02
CA MET A 446 4.01 -6.07 -27.08
C MET A 446 4.69 -4.79 -26.60
N LEU A 447 4.34 -4.29 -25.42
CA LEU A 447 4.98 -3.12 -24.82
C LEU A 447 6.48 -3.34 -24.60
N GLN A 448 6.85 -4.49 -24.02
CA GLN A 448 8.25 -4.86 -23.83
C GLN A 448 8.99 -4.95 -25.15
N LYS A 449 8.41 -5.55 -26.19
CA LYS A 449 9.00 -5.59 -27.54
C LYS A 449 9.19 -4.18 -28.09
N VAL A 450 8.16 -3.35 -28.03
CA VAL A 450 8.19 -1.95 -28.49
C VAL A 450 9.26 -1.14 -27.76
N LEU A 451 9.44 -1.34 -26.45
CA LEU A 451 10.45 -0.62 -25.65
C LEU A 451 11.87 -1.22 -25.78
N CYS A 452 12.02 -2.55 -25.78
CA CYS A 452 13.31 -3.26 -25.90
C CYS A 452 13.92 -3.16 -27.30
N ASP A 453 13.10 -3.19 -28.36
CA ASP A 453 13.61 -3.15 -29.73
C ASP A 453 14.39 -1.85 -29.98
N GLY A 454 14.04 -0.76 -29.30
CA GLY A 454 14.84 0.47 -29.38
C GLY A 454 16.09 0.48 -28.49
N GLU A 455 16.12 -0.17 -27.32
CA GLU A 455 17.36 -0.32 -26.54
C GLU A 455 18.42 -1.19 -27.26
N ASN A 456 18.00 -2.32 -27.83
CA ASN A 456 18.89 -3.24 -28.54
C ASN A 456 19.43 -2.65 -29.85
N PHE A 457 18.69 -1.73 -30.47
CA PHE A 457 19.14 -1.02 -31.66
C PHE A 457 20.19 0.06 -31.32
N VAL A 458 20.00 0.80 -30.21
CA VAL A 458 20.97 1.80 -29.73
C VAL A 458 22.32 1.18 -29.38
N LYS A 459 22.33 -0.01 -28.75
CA LYS A 459 23.56 -0.75 -28.44
C LYS A 459 24.27 -1.31 -29.68
N ASN A 460 23.52 -1.72 -30.71
CA ASN A 460 24.08 -2.35 -31.92
C ASN A 460 24.46 -1.35 -33.04
N ASN A 461 24.17 -0.06 -32.87
CA ASN A 461 24.39 0.95 -33.91
C ASN A 461 25.85 1.38 -34.13
N ASN A 462 26.80 0.95 -33.29
CA ASN A 462 28.23 1.05 -33.60
C ASN A 462 28.66 0.12 -34.76
N LEU A 463 27.83 -0.85 -35.15
CA LEU A 463 28.11 -1.79 -36.25
C LEU A 463 27.23 -1.62 -37.51
N PHE A 464 26.16 -0.81 -37.46
CA PHE A 464 25.13 -0.84 -38.52
C PHE A 464 25.39 0.07 -39.73
N ASN A 465 26.35 1.00 -39.64
CA ASN A 465 26.80 1.82 -40.79
C ASN A 465 27.43 1.01 -41.95
N LYS A 466 27.49 -0.33 -41.84
CA LYS A 466 28.05 -1.23 -42.86
C LYS A 466 27.03 -2.18 -43.50
N TYR A 467 25.79 -2.29 -43.00
CA TYR A 467 24.86 -3.37 -43.41
C TYR A 467 23.44 -2.94 -43.80
N SER A 468 23.23 -1.67 -44.18
CA SER A 468 21.91 -1.12 -44.60
C SER A 468 21.38 -1.59 -45.97
N LYS A 469 21.67 -2.82 -46.42
CA LYS A 469 21.17 -3.32 -47.73
C LYS A 469 20.39 -4.63 -47.70
N ARG A 470 20.09 -5.25 -46.55
CA ARG A 470 19.53 -6.62 -46.61
C ARG A 470 18.56 -7.11 -45.53
N SER A 471 17.99 -6.28 -44.67
CA SER A 471 16.96 -6.74 -43.74
C SER A 471 15.73 -5.84 -43.73
N GLU A 472 14.80 -6.15 -44.64
CA GLU A 472 13.38 -5.86 -44.47
C GLU A 472 12.86 -6.70 -43.28
N LYS A 473 12.75 -6.09 -42.09
CA LYS A 473 11.88 -6.59 -41.02
C LYS A 473 11.66 -5.49 -39.96
N ILE A 474 10.59 -4.73 -40.22
CA ILE A 474 9.61 -4.13 -39.30
C ILE A 474 10.15 -3.76 -37.92
N ILE A 475 10.83 -2.62 -37.86
CA ILE A 475 10.81 -1.71 -36.70
C ILE A 475 10.12 -0.45 -37.20
N SER A 476 9.12 0.05 -36.47
CA SER A 476 8.53 1.37 -36.78
C SER A 476 9.64 2.42 -36.72
N PRO A 477 9.91 3.17 -37.80
CA PRO A 477 10.93 4.22 -37.82
C PRO A 477 10.75 5.27 -36.70
N LYS A 478 9.54 5.41 -36.13
CA LYS A 478 9.23 6.33 -35.03
C LYS A 478 9.97 5.99 -33.73
N MET A 479 10.12 4.71 -33.40
CA MET A 479 10.77 4.29 -32.14
C MET A 479 12.30 4.39 -32.20
N TYR A 480 12.86 4.22 -33.40
CA TYR A 480 14.29 4.45 -33.67
C TYR A 480 14.72 5.89 -33.32
N TYR A 481 13.87 6.88 -33.58
CA TYR A 481 14.16 8.28 -33.26
C TYR A 481 14.04 8.58 -31.76
N LEU A 482 13.04 8.02 -31.07
CA LEU A 482 12.85 8.23 -29.63
C LEU A 482 14.07 7.78 -28.81
N LEU A 483 14.72 6.67 -29.22
CA LEU A 483 15.81 6.04 -28.47
C LEU A 483 17.21 6.39 -29.01
N SER A 484 17.36 6.78 -30.28
CA SER A 484 18.65 7.24 -30.83
C SER A 484 19.07 8.65 -30.38
N TYR A 485 18.14 9.45 -29.87
CA TYR A 485 18.37 10.81 -29.35
C TYR A 485 18.69 10.88 -27.84
N VAL A 486 18.69 9.75 -27.12
CA VAL A 486 18.79 9.70 -25.64
C VAL A 486 20.22 9.95 -25.11
N LYS A 487 21.22 10.19 -25.96
CA LYS A 487 22.61 10.33 -25.49
C LYS A 487 22.91 11.63 -24.72
N ASP A 488 22.13 12.71 -24.91
CA ASP A 488 22.37 14.01 -24.27
C ASP A 488 21.10 14.83 -23.91
N HIS A 489 19.89 14.25 -23.97
CA HIS A 489 18.63 15.01 -23.90
C HIS A 489 17.69 14.66 -22.72
N VAL A 490 16.76 15.57 -22.43
CA VAL A 490 15.80 15.53 -21.31
C VAL A 490 14.84 14.35 -21.49
N SER A 491 14.82 13.39 -20.54
CA SER A 491 13.84 12.31 -20.55
C SER A 491 12.41 12.86 -20.53
N GLU A 492 11.61 12.47 -21.51
CA GLU A 492 10.19 12.81 -21.64
C GLU A 492 9.37 12.12 -20.53
N PRO A 493 8.37 12.79 -19.95
CA PRO A 493 7.45 12.14 -19.01
C PRO A 493 6.61 11.07 -19.71
N LEU A 494 6.56 9.87 -19.11
CA LEU A 494 5.79 8.73 -19.61
C LEU A 494 4.71 8.35 -18.60
N ILE A 495 3.46 8.29 -19.06
CA ILE A 495 2.31 7.92 -18.24
C ILE A 495 1.67 6.67 -18.81
N LEU A 496 1.61 5.62 -17.99
CA LEU A 496 1.00 4.34 -18.33
C LEU A 496 -0.34 4.23 -17.63
N VAL A 497 -1.42 4.15 -18.40
CA VAL A 497 -2.79 4.00 -17.90
C VAL A 497 -3.28 2.60 -18.20
N SER A 498 -3.67 1.86 -17.17
CA SER A 498 -4.10 0.47 -17.29
C SER A 498 -5.07 0.07 -16.17
N SER A 499 -5.55 -1.17 -16.17
CA SER A 499 -6.41 -1.70 -15.11
C SER A 499 -5.63 -1.81 -13.79
N SER A 500 -6.37 -1.77 -12.67
CA SER A 500 -5.79 -1.98 -11.34
C SER A 500 -5.03 -3.30 -11.19
N LYS A 501 -5.39 -4.33 -11.97
CA LYS A 501 -4.74 -5.65 -11.91
C LYS A 501 -3.35 -5.61 -12.55
N GLN A 502 -3.21 -4.88 -13.66
CA GLN A 502 -1.99 -4.84 -14.46
C GLN A 502 -0.96 -3.83 -13.96
N ILE A 503 -1.35 -2.80 -13.19
CA ILE A 503 -0.40 -1.78 -12.69
C ILE A 503 0.80 -2.42 -11.98
N GLN A 504 0.60 -3.45 -11.16
CA GLN A 504 1.72 -4.09 -10.48
C GLN A 504 2.64 -4.83 -11.45
N SER A 505 2.08 -5.53 -12.44
CA SER A 505 2.83 -6.20 -13.50
C SER A 505 3.64 -5.20 -14.35
N LEU A 506 3.05 -4.04 -14.67
CA LEU A 506 3.73 -2.94 -15.37
C LEU A 506 4.88 -2.36 -14.54
N ARG A 507 4.67 -2.13 -13.24
CA ARG A 507 5.74 -1.68 -12.34
C ARG A 507 6.88 -2.68 -12.28
N ASN A 508 6.56 -3.96 -12.20
CA ASN A 508 7.56 -5.03 -12.20
C ASN A 508 8.33 -5.07 -13.52
N LEU A 509 7.63 -4.94 -14.67
CA LEU A 509 8.25 -4.90 -15.99
C LEU A 509 9.26 -3.75 -16.11
N PHE A 510 8.86 -2.53 -15.75
CA PHE A 510 9.76 -1.37 -15.80
C PHE A 510 10.93 -1.51 -14.82
N THR A 511 10.67 -1.93 -13.58
CA THR A 511 11.74 -2.11 -12.58
C THR A 511 12.75 -3.16 -13.01
N SER A 512 12.29 -4.30 -13.54
CA SER A 512 13.16 -5.40 -13.98
C SER A 512 14.01 -5.05 -15.20
N ASN A 513 13.61 -4.05 -15.98
CA ASN A 513 14.34 -3.56 -17.15
C ASN A 513 14.97 -2.17 -16.89
N ASN A 514 15.18 -1.79 -15.63
CA ASN A 514 15.78 -0.50 -15.24
C ASN A 514 15.13 0.70 -15.96
N TYR A 515 13.80 0.69 -16.00
CA TYR A 515 12.94 1.69 -16.61
C TYR A 515 13.18 1.95 -18.11
N PHE A 516 13.76 1.00 -18.86
CA PHE A 516 13.97 1.12 -20.31
C PHE A 516 14.65 2.43 -20.74
N THR A 517 15.61 2.91 -19.95
CA THR A 517 16.30 4.22 -20.09
C THR A 517 15.50 5.48 -19.73
N PHE A 518 14.21 5.37 -19.43
CA PHE A 518 13.43 6.50 -18.93
C PHE A 518 13.88 6.89 -17.51
N ASP A 519 13.78 8.18 -17.21
CA ASP A 519 13.90 8.66 -15.83
C ASP A 519 12.75 8.11 -14.98
N SER A 520 13.09 7.28 -14.00
CA SER A 520 12.11 6.64 -13.11
C SER A 520 11.21 7.62 -12.36
N GLU A 521 11.68 8.86 -12.11
CA GLU A 521 10.87 9.91 -11.45
C GLU A 521 9.81 10.50 -12.40
N LYS A 522 10.00 10.32 -13.71
CA LYS A 522 9.11 10.81 -14.77
C LYS A 522 8.24 9.70 -15.40
N VAL A 523 8.28 8.49 -14.85
CA VAL A 523 7.39 7.39 -15.24
C VAL A 523 6.26 7.22 -14.22
N TRP A 524 5.02 7.43 -14.65
CA TRP A 524 3.83 7.30 -13.80
C TRP A 524 2.94 6.14 -14.24
N PHE A 525 2.37 5.44 -13.27
CA PHE A 525 1.42 4.34 -13.49
C PHE A 525 0.09 4.71 -12.85
N LEU A 526 -0.96 4.82 -13.66
CA LEU A 526 -2.28 5.28 -13.24
C LEU A 526 -3.34 4.22 -13.54
N GLU A 527 -4.34 4.14 -12.66
CA GLU A 527 -5.52 3.31 -12.92
C GLU A 527 -6.45 4.03 -13.90
N GLU A 528 -6.98 3.27 -14.85
CA GLU A 528 -8.04 3.74 -15.74
C GLU A 528 -9.25 4.29 -14.95
N GLU A 529 -9.87 5.35 -15.49
CA GLU A 529 -11.09 5.89 -14.91
C GLU A 529 -12.26 4.93 -15.12
N LYS A 530 -13.03 4.67 -14.06
CA LYS A 530 -14.20 3.79 -14.08
C LYS A 530 -15.46 4.55 -13.68
N LEU A 531 -16.57 4.24 -14.33
CA LEU A 531 -17.89 4.71 -13.94
C LEU A 531 -18.80 3.55 -13.52
N PRO A 532 -19.80 3.80 -12.66
CA PRO A 532 -20.83 2.82 -12.38
C PRO A 532 -21.58 2.38 -13.63
N VAL A 533 -21.85 1.09 -13.71
CA VAL A 533 -22.82 0.52 -14.66
C VAL A 533 -24.22 0.89 -14.18
N VAL A 534 -25.10 1.30 -15.10
CA VAL A 534 -26.46 1.77 -14.76
C VAL A 534 -27.54 0.92 -15.41
N SER A 535 -28.74 0.91 -14.85
CA SER A 535 -29.90 0.20 -15.41
C SER A 535 -30.31 0.77 -16.78
N SER A 536 -30.74 -0.11 -17.68
CA SER A 536 -31.29 0.28 -18.99
C SER A 536 -32.81 0.47 -19.00
N LEU A 537 -33.42 0.67 -17.83
CA LEU A 537 -34.87 0.80 -17.71
C LEU A 537 -35.35 2.08 -18.41
N PRO A 538 -36.38 1.97 -19.28
CA PRO A 538 -36.70 3.03 -20.23
C PRO A 538 -37.29 4.29 -19.58
N GLU A 539 -38.00 4.20 -18.44
CA GLU A 539 -38.65 5.35 -17.77
C GLU A 539 -39.02 5.06 -16.30
N GLY A 540 -39.20 6.12 -15.48
CA GLY A 540 -39.66 6.06 -14.07
C GLY A 540 -38.60 6.45 -13.02
N GLN A 541 -38.94 6.30 -11.73
CA GLN A 541 -38.06 6.61 -10.57
C GLN A 541 -36.76 5.79 -10.50
N ASN A 542 -36.54 4.88 -11.47
CA ASN A 542 -35.42 3.94 -11.52
C ASN A 542 -34.59 4.05 -12.81
N LYS A 543 -34.74 5.16 -13.55
CA LYS A 543 -33.97 5.41 -14.77
C LYS A 543 -32.49 5.57 -14.41
N TYR A 544 -31.62 4.83 -15.10
CA TYR A 544 -30.15 4.84 -14.89
C TYR A 544 -29.70 4.63 -13.43
N LYS A 545 -30.34 3.69 -12.71
CA LYS A 545 -29.89 3.31 -11.37
C LYS A 545 -28.53 2.64 -11.42
N ILE A 546 -27.61 3.09 -10.56
CA ILE A 546 -26.33 2.41 -10.33
C ILE A 546 -26.60 0.96 -9.93
N LEU A 547 -25.98 0.03 -10.65
CA LEU A 547 -26.08 -1.40 -10.38
C LEU A 547 -25.04 -1.81 -9.34
N MET A 548 -25.43 -2.73 -8.47
CA MET A 548 -24.58 -3.26 -7.40
C MET A 548 -24.15 -4.68 -7.78
N LYS A 549 -22.85 -4.98 -7.73
CA LYS A 549 -22.33 -6.34 -7.91
C LYS A 549 -22.62 -7.22 -6.69
N SER A 550 -22.56 -6.61 -5.51
CA SER A 550 -22.96 -7.20 -4.23
C SER A 550 -23.51 -6.08 -3.33
N PRO A 551 -24.13 -6.36 -2.16
CA PRO A 551 -24.69 -5.31 -1.32
C PRO A 551 -23.69 -4.20 -0.90
N TRP A 552 -22.38 -4.47 -0.99
CA TRP A 552 -21.29 -3.58 -0.59
C TRP A 552 -20.30 -3.28 -1.74
N GLU A 553 -20.59 -3.68 -2.97
CA GLU A 553 -19.72 -3.48 -4.14
C GLU A 553 -20.52 -2.92 -5.31
N ILE A 554 -20.15 -1.74 -5.79
CA ILE A 554 -20.73 -1.09 -6.96
C ILE A 554 -20.20 -1.78 -8.22
N LEU A 555 -21.09 -2.09 -9.16
CA LEU A 555 -20.69 -2.59 -10.47
C LEU A 555 -20.14 -1.43 -11.31
N GLN A 556 -18.92 -1.57 -11.82
CA GLN A 556 -18.22 -0.50 -12.55
C GLN A 556 -17.62 -1.03 -13.85
N SER A 557 -17.53 -0.15 -14.84
CA SER A 557 -16.86 -0.40 -16.12
C SER A 557 -15.88 0.72 -16.44
N PRO A 558 -14.81 0.45 -17.22
CA PRO A 558 -13.92 1.49 -17.73
C PRO A 558 -14.70 2.53 -18.54
N VAL A 559 -14.29 3.80 -18.42
CA VAL A 559 -14.87 4.91 -19.21
C VAL A 559 -14.44 4.87 -20.67
N GLY A 560 -13.33 4.20 -21.00
CA GLY A 560 -12.71 4.26 -22.32
C GLY A 560 -11.73 5.43 -22.46
N SER A 561 -11.31 5.73 -23.69
CA SER A 561 -10.21 6.67 -23.97
C SER A 561 -10.52 8.12 -23.56
N GLY A 562 -11.79 8.54 -23.55
CA GLY A 562 -12.20 9.85 -23.03
C GLY A 562 -11.94 10.01 -21.52
N GLY A 563 -11.82 8.90 -20.78
CA GLY A 563 -11.47 8.88 -19.36
C GLY A 563 -10.09 9.49 -19.05
N LEU A 564 -9.18 9.53 -20.03
CA LEU A 564 -7.85 10.16 -19.87
C LEU A 564 -7.96 11.64 -19.47
N ILE A 565 -8.94 12.36 -20.01
CA ILE A 565 -9.18 13.78 -19.68
C ILE A 565 -9.58 13.95 -18.21
N SER A 566 -10.35 13.00 -17.66
CA SER A 566 -10.68 12.96 -16.22
C SER A 566 -9.43 12.73 -15.38
N LEU A 567 -8.53 11.86 -15.81
CA LEU A 567 -7.29 11.55 -15.09
C LEU A 567 -6.37 12.77 -14.96
N PHE A 568 -6.24 13.60 -15.99
CA PHE A 568 -5.40 14.82 -15.89
C PHE A 568 -5.93 15.85 -14.90
N SER A 569 -7.25 15.85 -14.68
CA SER A 569 -7.91 16.69 -13.69
C SER A 569 -7.75 16.13 -12.27
N LYS A 570 -7.50 14.82 -12.16
CA LYS A 570 -7.16 14.15 -10.90
C LYS A 570 -5.64 14.22 -10.68
N HIS A 571 -5.22 14.13 -9.42
CA HIS A 571 -3.80 14.00 -9.03
C HIS A 571 -2.86 15.15 -9.40
N SER A 572 -3.35 16.34 -9.79
CA SER A 572 -2.52 17.49 -10.20
C SER A 572 -1.50 17.15 -11.30
N ILE A 573 -1.81 16.15 -12.13
CA ILE A 573 -0.88 15.65 -13.16
C ILE A 573 -0.64 16.73 -14.21
N ALA A 574 -1.69 17.40 -14.67
CA ALA A 574 -1.56 18.48 -15.64
C ALA A 574 -0.70 19.63 -15.11
N ASP A 575 -0.86 19.98 -13.83
CA ASP A 575 -0.06 21.03 -13.18
C ASP A 575 1.42 20.59 -13.08
N ASN A 576 1.68 19.36 -12.64
CA ASN A 576 3.03 18.81 -12.55
C ASN A 576 3.73 18.78 -13.92
N LEU A 577 3.04 18.35 -14.98
CA LEU A 577 3.60 18.33 -16.34
C LEU A 577 3.97 19.74 -16.81
N ILE A 578 3.13 20.73 -16.52
CA ILE A 578 3.38 22.12 -16.89
C ILE A 578 4.55 22.70 -16.10
N ASP A 579 4.66 22.38 -14.81
CA ASP A 579 5.80 22.76 -13.98
C ASP A 579 7.12 22.13 -14.48
N MET A 580 7.03 20.97 -15.14
CA MET A 580 8.16 20.32 -15.83
C MET A 580 8.48 20.94 -17.21
N GLY A 581 7.72 21.94 -17.66
CA GLY A 581 7.92 22.60 -18.94
C GLY A 581 7.26 21.93 -20.15
N VAL A 582 6.35 20.97 -19.91
CA VAL A 582 5.60 20.29 -20.97
C VAL A 582 4.54 21.23 -21.56
N GLU A 583 4.53 21.34 -22.89
CA GLU A 583 3.57 22.15 -23.66
C GLU A 583 2.55 21.29 -24.41
N TYR A 584 2.88 20.03 -24.69
CA TYR A 584 2.05 19.09 -25.44
C TYR A 584 1.98 17.72 -24.77
N ILE A 585 0.82 17.08 -24.86
CA ILE A 585 0.61 15.71 -24.40
C ILE A 585 0.11 14.84 -25.55
N GLU A 586 0.79 13.72 -25.78
CA GLU A 586 0.36 12.70 -26.71
C GLU A 586 -0.42 11.62 -25.97
N LEU A 587 -1.62 11.35 -26.47
CA LEU A 587 -2.49 10.31 -26.01
C LEU A 587 -2.50 9.24 -27.10
N CYS A 588 -1.99 8.06 -26.80
CA CYS A 588 -2.03 6.97 -27.76
C CYS A 588 -2.35 5.61 -27.14
N CYS A 589 -2.95 4.76 -27.96
CA CYS A 589 -3.13 3.34 -27.70
C CYS A 589 -2.05 2.58 -28.48
N PRO A 590 -1.11 1.90 -27.81
CA PRO A 590 0.02 1.29 -28.51
C PRO A 590 -0.44 0.14 -29.41
N SER A 591 0.20 0.06 -30.57
CA SER A 591 0.03 -1.02 -31.55
C SER A 591 1.35 -1.24 -32.30
N GLU A 592 1.44 -2.27 -33.14
CA GLU A 592 2.64 -2.49 -33.97
C GLU A 592 3.01 -1.27 -34.85
N LYS A 593 2.01 -0.43 -35.19
CA LYS A 593 2.20 0.79 -36.00
C LYS A 593 2.29 2.09 -35.18
N ILE A 594 1.82 2.10 -33.92
CA ILE A 594 1.72 3.29 -33.07
C ILE A 594 2.50 3.02 -31.78
N ALA A 595 3.63 3.70 -31.59
CA ALA A 595 4.52 3.49 -30.45
C ALA A 595 4.72 4.73 -29.55
N GLY A 596 3.98 5.82 -29.82
CA GLY A 596 4.22 7.14 -29.24
C GLY A 596 5.35 7.89 -29.95
N GLY A 597 5.58 9.14 -29.53
CA GLY A 597 6.61 10.03 -30.05
C GLY A 597 6.36 10.55 -31.46
N ASN A 598 5.12 10.93 -31.79
CA ASN A 598 4.77 11.38 -33.14
C ASN A 598 5.29 12.81 -33.46
N SER A 599 6.58 12.90 -33.78
CA SER A 599 7.26 14.16 -34.11
C SER A 599 6.63 14.92 -35.28
N LEU A 600 6.20 14.22 -36.32
CA LEU A 600 5.56 14.88 -37.46
C LEU A 600 4.23 15.52 -37.09
N LEU A 601 3.39 14.80 -36.32
CA LEU A 601 2.13 15.35 -35.84
C LEU A 601 2.37 16.54 -34.91
N LEU A 602 3.36 16.45 -34.01
CA LEU A 602 3.74 17.54 -33.11
C LEU A 602 4.19 18.78 -33.88
N GLY A 603 5.09 18.61 -34.85
CA GLY A 603 5.60 19.71 -35.67
C GLY A 603 4.53 20.35 -36.55
N LEU A 604 3.58 19.57 -37.06
CA LEU A 604 2.41 20.08 -37.77
C LEU A 604 1.54 20.96 -36.86
N ILE A 605 1.26 20.50 -35.64
CA ILE A 605 0.47 21.26 -34.66
C ILE A 605 1.15 22.59 -34.35
N ASN A 606 2.46 22.55 -34.07
CA ASN A 606 3.25 23.74 -33.77
C ASN A 606 3.27 24.72 -34.95
N SER A 607 3.55 24.23 -36.16
CA SER A 607 3.63 25.05 -37.39
C SER A 607 2.29 25.70 -37.78
N ARG A 608 1.17 25.15 -37.31
CA ARG A 608 -0.19 25.64 -37.62
C ARG A 608 -0.86 26.33 -36.44
N GLU A 609 -0.17 26.50 -35.31
CA GLU A 609 -0.73 27.00 -34.06
C GLU A 609 -2.05 26.29 -33.68
N ALA A 610 -2.09 24.98 -33.93
CA ALA A 610 -3.23 24.14 -33.64
C ALA A 610 -3.25 23.73 -32.17
N THR A 611 -4.42 23.41 -31.64
CA THR A 611 -4.58 22.94 -30.26
C THR A 611 -4.66 21.43 -30.16
N ILE A 612 -5.05 20.78 -31.26
CA ILE A 612 -5.26 19.34 -31.40
C ILE A 612 -4.63 18.87 -32.71
N GLY A 613 -3.88 17.78 -32.65
CA GLY A 613 -3.56 16.98 -33.82
C GLY A 613 -4.04 15.54 -33.66
N VAL A 614 -4.48 14.94 -34.75
CA VAL A 614 -4.93 13.55 -34.81
C VAL A 614 -4.22 12.84 -35.95
N GLN A 615 -3.64 11.67 -35.71
CA GLN A 615 -3.24 10.77 -36.78
C GLN A 615 -4.35 9.75 -37.03
N ILE A 616 -4.76 9.60 -38.29
CA ILE A 616 -5.73 8.60 -38.71
C ILE A 616 -5.14 7.71 -39.81
N SER A 617 -5.54 6.44 -39.82
CA SER A 617 -5.31 5.52 -40.93
C SER A 617 -6.67 5.06 -41.47
N PRO A 618 -6.94 5.15 -42.78
CA PRO A 618 -8.23 4.78 -43.38
C PRO A 618 -8.63 3.32 -43.15
N LYS A 619 -7.68 2.39 -42.97
CA LYS A 619 -7.97 0.98 -42.64
C LYS A 619 -8.32 0.76 -41.16
N ILE A 620 -7.81 1.60 -40.27
CA ILE A 620 -8.08 1.56 -38.81
C ILE A 620 -9.38 2.30 -38.47
N ALA A 621 -9.97 3.03 -39.41
CA ALA A 621 -11.22 3.77 -39.20
C ALA A 621 -12.43 2.90 -38.81
N GLU A 622 -12.31 1.57 -38.85
CA GLU A 622 -13.31 0.62 -38.39
C GLU A 622 -13.22 0.33 -36.87
N SER A 623 -12.09 0.61 -36.20
CA SER A 623 -11.96 0.46 -34.75
C SER A 623 -11.56 1.77 -34.07
N GLU A 624 -12.45 2.32 -33.24
CA GLU A 624 -12.16 3.52 -32.41
C GLU A 624 -11.13 3.25 -31.28
N ILE A 625 -10.54 2.06 -31.28
CA ILE A 625 -9.72 1.48 -30.22
C ILE A 625 -8.28 1.97 -30.32
N PHE A 626 -7.79 2.16 -31.55
CA PHE A 626 -6.47 2.70 -31.81
C PHE A 626 -6.59 4.20 -32.09
N PHE A 627 -5.81 4.98 -31.35
CA PHE A 627 -5.76 6.43 -31.52
C PHE A 627 -4.34 6.91 -31.25
N ASP A 628 -4.00 8.01 -31.90
CA ASP A 628 -2.75 8.76 -31.77
C ASP A 628 -3.12 10.23 -31.92
N MET A 629 -3.18 10.94 -30.78
CA MET A 629 -3.71 12.28 -30.68
C MET A 629 -2.81 13.13 -29.78
N ILE A 630 -2.42 14.32 -30.26
CA ILE A 630 -1.63 15.27 -29.47
C ILE A 630 -2.51 16.47 -29.11
N LEU A 631 -2.49 16.85 -27.84
CA LEU A 631 -3.20 18.01 -27.29
C LEU A 631 -2.19 19.01 -26.72
N SER A 632 -2.43 20.30 -26.94
CA SER A 632 -1.74 21.36 -26.17
C SER A 632 -2.16 21.34 -24.70
N MET A 633 -1.24 21.64 -23.78
CA MET A 633 -1.53 21.68 -22.35
C MET A 633 -2.54 22.78 -21.96
N ASP A 634 -2.59 23.89 -22.70
CA ASP A 634 -3.64 24.90 -22.57
C ASP A 634 -5.03 24.33 -22.85
N PHE A 635 -5.13 23.48 -23.87
CA PHE A 635 -6.37 22.81 -24.20
C PHE A 635 -6.73 21.74 -23.16
N VAL A 636 -5.76 20.99 -22.65
CA VAL A 636 -5.97 20.05 -21.52
C VAL A 636 -6.53 20.80 -20.31
N LYS A 637 -5.92 21.92 -19.91
CA LYS A 637 -6.42 22.79 -18.82
C LYS A 637 -7.85 23.28 -19.09
N LYS A 638 -8.14 23.68 -20.33
CA LYS A 638 -9.49 24.10 -20.74
C LYS A 638 -10.50 22.95 -20.59
N LEU A 639 -10.14 21.73 -21.00
CA LEU A 639 -10.98 20.55 -20.86
C LEU A 639 -11.20 20.17 -19.39
N SER A 640 -10.17 20.24 -18.54
CA SER A 640 -10.28 19.95 -17.11
C SER A 640 -11.22 20.92 -16.36
N ASN A 641 -11.20 22.20 -16.75
CA ASN A 641 -11.96 23.25 -16.07
C ASN A 641 -13.41 23.39 -16.55
N GLN A 642 -13.73 22.98 -17.78
CA GLN A 642 -15.05 23.16 -18.36
C GLN A 642 -15.92 21.90 -18.18
N SER A 643 -17.12 22.05 -17.61
CA SER A 643 -18.11 20.97 -17.54
C SER A 643 -18.83 20.75 -18.88
N ASN A 644 -19.29 19.52 -19.13
CA ASN A 644 -20.22 19.13 -20.21
C ASN A 644 -19.68 19.06 -21.65
N LYS A 645 -18.40 18.69 -21.85
CA LYS A 645 -17.81 18.62 -23.20
C LYS A 645 -17.39 17.23 -23.67
N LEU A 646 -17.18 16.29 -22.76
CA LEU A 646 -17.08 14.88 -23.14
C LEU A 646 -18.49 14.38 -23.47
N GLN A 647 -18.59 13.63 -24.56
CA GLN A 647 -19.82 12.95 -24.93
C GLN A 647 -19.72 11.51 -24.49
N PHE A 648 -20.81 11.01 -23.90
CA PHE A 648 -20.91 9.64 -23.41
C PHE A 648 -21.91 8.85 -24.22
N ASP A 649 -21.53 7.61 -24.50
CA ASP A 649 -22.35 6.59 -25.11
C ASP A 649 -22.81 5.60 -24.06
N ALA A 650 -24.09 5.21 -24.14
CA ALA A 650 -24.64 4.10 -23.37
C ALA A 650 -24.49 2.81 -24.18
N ILE A 651 -23.54 1.96 -23.79
CA ILE A 651 -23.30 0.66 -24.44
C ILE A 651 -24.19 -0.39 -23.76
N PRO A 652 -25.21 -0.95 -24.45
CA PRO A 652 -26.09 -1.95 -23.86
C PRO A 652 -25.33 -3.24 -23.56
N LYS A 653 -25.40 -3.72 -22.31
CA LYS A 653 -24.77 -4.96 -21.86
C LYS A 653 -25.69 -5.78 -20.97
N VAL A 654 -25.41 -7.08 -20.91
CA VAL A 654 -26.05 -8.00 -19.97
C VAL A 654 -25.16 -8.09 -18.74
N HIS A 655 -25.68 -7.68 -17.59
CA HIS A 655 -25.01 -7.84 -16.31
C HIS A 655 -25.91 -8.58 -15.31
N SER A 656 -25.30 -9.44 -14.50
CA SER A 656 -25.91 -9.90 -13.26
C SER A 656 -25.58 -8.90 -12.15
N PHE A 657 -26.59 -8.51 -11.39
CA PHE A 657 -26.45 -7.55 -10.29
C PHE A 657 -27.38 -7.91 -9.14
N VAL A 658 -27.18 -7.27 -7.99
CA VAL A 658 -28.06 -7.42 -6.83
C VAL A 658 -28.88 -6.15 -6.61
N GLU A 659 -30.13 -6.33 -6.22
CA GLU A 659 -30.98 -5.24 -5.76
C GLU A 659 -31.78 -5.64 -4.54
N LYS A 660 -32.27 -4.64 -3.82
CA LYS A 660 -33.04 -4.86 -2.59
C LYS A 660 -34.53 -4.78 -2.91
N VAL A 661 -35.21 -5.92 -2.85
CA VAL A 661 -36.66 -6.07 -3.05
C VAL A 661 -37.27 -6.60 -1.76
N ASP A 662 -38.34 -5.98 -1.26
CA ASP A 662 -39.04 -6.42 -0.04
C ASP A 662 -38.15 -6.70 1.19
N LYS A 663 -37.07 -5.91 1.32
CA LYS A 663 -36.03 -6.01 2.37
C LYS A 663 -35.06 -7.18 2.23
N GLU A 664 -35.17 -7.97 1.16
CA GLU A 664 -34.23 -9.04 0.83
C GLU A 664 -33.35 -8.64 -0.36
N TRP A 665 -32.14 -9.20 -0.42
CA TRP A 665 -31.24 -9.00 -1.55
C TRP A 665 -31.51 -10.09 -2.59
N VAL A 666 -31.90 -9.68 -3.79
CA VAL A 666 -32.22 -10.57 -4.89
C VAL A 666 -31.18 -10.38 -5.99
N THR A 667 -30.73 -11.48 -6.57
CA THR A 667 -29.86 -11.45 -7.75
C THR A 667 -30.74 -11.36 -8.99
N VAL A 668 -30.50 -10.34 -9.80
CA VAL A 668 -31.17 -10.12 -11.08
C VAL A 668 -30.26 -10.65 -12.18
N THR A 669 -30.83 -11.49 -13.05
CA THR A 669 -30.19 -12.03 -14.25
C THR A 669 -31.12 -11.79 -15.44
N SER A 670 -30.55 -11.49 -16.60
CA SER A 670 -31.31 -11.24 -17.83
C SER A 670 -30.67 -11.97 -19.00
N SER A 671 -31.48 -12.38 -19.98
CA SER A 671 -31.02 -12.92 -21.26
C SER A 671 -30.85 -11.84 -22.34
N SER A 672 -31.38 -10.64 -22.11
CA SER A 672 -31.23 -9.46 -22.97
C SER A 672 -30.55 -8.31 -22.23
N PRO A 673 -29.95 -7.33 -22.95
CA PRO A 673 -29.29 -6.19 -22.31
C PRO A 673 -30.20 -5.48 -21.30
N ASN A 674 -29.75 -5.42 -20.06
CA ASN A 674 -30.49 -4.87 -18.91
C ASN A 674 -29.74 -3.69 -18.25
N SER A 675 -28.60 -3.29 -18.83
CA SER A 675 -27.71 -2.29 -18.29
C SER A 675 -26.99 -1.51 -19.38
N TYR A 676 -26.47 -0.35 -19.01
CA TYR A 676 -25.60 0.47 -19.83
C TYR A 676 -24.22 0.62 -19.16
N GLU A 677 -23.17 0.26 -19.90
CA GLU A 677 -21.81 0.74 -19.62
C GLU A 677 -21.70 2.16 -20.21
N LEU A 678 -21.27 3.12 -19.38
CA LEU A 678 -21.08 4.51 -19.79
C LEU A 678 -19.66 4.68 -20.33
N SER A 679 -19.55 4.89 -21.64
CA SER A 679 -18.26 4.99 -22.34
C SER A 679 -18.10 6.36 -22.97
N SER A 680 -16.86 6.84 -23.10
CA SER A 680 -16.52 8.07 -23.81
C SER A 680 -15.26 7.85 -24.64
N SER A 681 -15.30 8.32 -25.88
CA SER A 681 -14.15 8.30 -26.80
C SER A 681 -13.35 9.60 -26.68
N ILE A 682 -12.03 9.51 -26.81
CA ILE A 682 -11.13 10.68 -26.78
C ILE A 682 -11.46 11.68 -27.89
N TYR A 683 -12.00 11.22 -29.02
CA TYR A 683 -12.44 12.09 -30.12
C TYR A 683 -13.58 13.03 -29.71
N SER A 684 -14.34 12.72 -28.65
CA SER A 684 -15.36 13.63 -28.12
C SER A 684 -14.78 14.97 -27.66
N SER A 685 -13.48 15.03 -27.33
CA SER A 685 -12.78 16.28 -27.01
C SER A 685 -12.80 17.31 -28.14
N LEU A 686 -13.00 16.87 -29.40
CA LEU A 686 -13.14 17.75 -30.56
C LEU A 686 -14.36 18.67 -30.45
N ASN A 687 -15.40 18.29 -29.69
CA ASN A 687 -16.54 19.17 -29.40
C ASN A 687 -16.16 20.44 -28.64
N ALA A 688 -15.00 20.47 -27.99
CA ALA A 688 -14.49 21.61 -27.24
C ALA A 688 -13.60 22.56 -28.05
N CYS A 689 -13.33 22.21 -29.31
CA CYS A 689 -12.35 22.86 -30.18
C CYS A 689 -13.02 23.36 -31.47
N SER A 690 -12.52 24.47 -32.01
CA SER A 690 -12.90 24.93 -33.34
C SER A 690 -12.11 24.15 -34.40
N LEU A 691 -12.73 23.86 -35.55
CA LEU A 691 -12.14 22.98 -36.58
C LEU A 691 -10.88 23.55 -37.23
N ASP A 692 -10.73 24.87 -37.27
CA ASP A 692 -9.53 25.57 -37.75
C ASP A 692 -8.30 25.32 -36.85
N LYS A 693 -8.53 24.96 -35.58
CA LYS A 693 -7.49 24.61 -34.61
C LYS A 693 -7.22 23.10 -34.50
N VAL A 694 -7.78 22.30 -35.42
CA VAL A 694 -7.55 20.86 -35.52
C VAL A 694 -6.67 20.58 -36.75
N CYS A 695 -5.63 19.78 -36.54
CA CYS A 695 -4.78 19.24 -37.61
C CYS A 695 -4.93 17.72 -37.71
N ILE A 696 -4.89 17.19 -38.93
CA ILE A 696 -4.99 15.74 -39.16
C ILE A 696 -3.83 15.27 -40.04
N VAL A 697 -3.18 14.19 -39.62
CA VAL A 697 -2.25 13.43 -40.45
C VAL A 697 -2.97 12.17 -40.92
N GLU A 698 -3.22 12.08 -42.23
CA GLU A 698 -3.82 10.90 -42.86
C GLU A 698 -2.70 10.03 -43.43
N VAL A 699 -2.50 8.85 -42.83
CA VAL A 699 -1.51 7.86 -43.29
C VAL A 699 -2.18 6.88 -44.25
N ARG A 700 -1.78 6.92 -45.52
CA ARG A 700 -2.26 6.03 -46.59
C ARG A 700 -1.20 4.97 -46.88
N GLU A 701 -1.63 3.74 -47.10
CA GLU A 701 -0.75 2.70 -47.68
C GLU A 701 -0.44 3.00 -49.14
#